data_AF-A0A8C2I0V1-F1
#
_entry.id   AF-A0A8C2I0V1-F1
#
_cell.length_a   1.000
_cell.length_b   1.000
_cell.length_c   1.000
_cell.angle_alpha   90.00
_cell.angle_beta   90.00
_cell.angle_gamma   90.00
#
_symmetry.space_group_name_H-M   'P 1'
#
loop_
_entity.id
_entity.type
_entity.pdbx_description
1 polymer ?
#
loop_
_entity_poly.entity_id
_entity_poly.type
_entity_poly.pdbx_seq_one_letter_code
_entity_poly.pdbx_strand_id
1 'polypeptide(L)'
;LCVILQMHFILSLINSLCLYNPSSAIVFISPLWQIFMDNQNYFTVKTNNAAQLVETAARNIENFLKKRAAALETLATAAENFQMEHQWKDEFEVSVSTSLEANETEGRKNRIRPEFKEDPSFKNRLTSYNHTAVHIPTDIYDGSTIVLNELNWTEALEDVFKKNREDDPTLLWQVFGSATGLARYYPASPWMDARKTPSKIDLYDVRRRPWYVQGAASPKDMLILVDASGSVSGLTLKLIRTSVSEMLETLSDDDYVNVVHFNTKVNNTACFDHLVQANVRNKKILKDAVQNITAKGITNYTKGFEFAFNQLSNPNVTRANCNKIIMLFTDGGEERAEEVFSRYNIDKKVRVFTFSVGQHNYDTGPIKWMACANKGYFYEIPSIGAIRINTQEYLDVLGRPMVLADAKQVQWTNVYLDALELGLVITGTLPVLKCTNKNNHQSQLILGVMGVDVSLDDIKRLTPRFTIGPNGYYFAIDPNGYVLLHPNLQPKNPKFQEPVTLDFLDAELENDIKVQIRTLMIDRDPGEKTIETLVKSQDERYIDRGIRTYTWAPVNGTDYSLALVLPEYSLHYIEANLGDTIKQAMSFETMQQEKFEEYGYTFIAPREYCKDLKVSSNNTQFLMDFNEYIDRKTPNDPLCEYGVLARFVATDGGITRVYPKSAGEEWGENSETYDSSFYKRSLDNDIYIFTAPYVNKSGYESGILVSKAVDLDINGAKLKPAGELLKNTQVDCVILDDGGFLLMSNQDEYITQIGQFFGEVDPVLMITLVNTSLFSFNKTYDYQSVCDPERETKAAAGLRSIYVPTIADMLTVGWWASTDDLSDAFSKESCITEQTQYFFENENKSFSGAMDCGNCSRNCQRKDGLNRTSRRLWQIRLLISLDFCIACLLVFFQPYRCRAFWTTNSPLRLCNASVLKPSELPCCLLPTEALGLNQY
;
A
#
# COMPACT_ATOMS: atom_id res chain seq x y z
N LEU A 1 0.93 -8.67 -29.01
CA LEU A 1 1.57 -8.98 -30.32
C LEU A 1 2.84 -9.81 -30.20
N CYS A 2 3.98 -9.26 -29.78
CA CYS A 2 5.30 -9.91 -29.93
C CYS A 2 5.39 -11.36 -29.39
N VAL A 3 4.78 -11.63 -28.24
CA VAL A 3 4.73 -12.97 -27.62
C VAL A 3 3.94 -13.99 -28.46
N ILE A 4 2.84 -13.57 -29.08
CA ILE A 4 1.89 -14.49 -29.72
C ILE A 4 2.56 -15.23 -30.89
N LEU A 5 3.44 -14.51 -31.60
CA LEU A 5 4.27 -15.02 -32.69
C LEU A 5 5.34 -16.03 -32.24
N GLN A 6 5.85 -15.91 -31.01
CA GLN A 6 6.81 -16.88 -30.47
C GLN A 6 6.15 -18.26 -30.36
N MET A 7 4.91 -18.32 -29.85
CA MET A 7 4.21 -19.59 -29.63
C MET A 7 3.83 -20.31 -30.91
N HIS A 8 3.43 -19.61 -31.98
CA HIS A 8 3.02 -20.28 -33.23
C HIS A 8 4.20 -20.98 -33.93
N PHE A 9 5.43 -20.41 -33.86
CA PHE A 9 6.64 -21.08 -34.35
C PHE A 9 7.06 -22.29 -33.50
N ILE A 10 6.85 -22.24 -32.17
CA ILE A 10 7.06 -23.37 -31.25
C ILE A 10 6.15 -24.55 -31.62
N LEU A 11 4.85 -24.28 -31.82
CA LEU A 11 3.84 -25.30 -32.12
C LEU A 11 4.09 -26.02 -33.45
N SER A 12 4.46 -25.28 -34.51
CA SER A 12 4.72 -25.87 -35.83
C SER A 12 5.89 -26.87 -35.86
N LEU A 13 6.82 -26.81 -34.90
CA LEU A 13 8.00 -27.68 -34.87
C LEU A 13 7.93 -28.78 -33.79
N ILE A 14 7.17 -28.60 -32.70
CA ILE A 14 6.93 -29.68 -31.72
C ILE A 14 6.31 -30.91 -32.40
N ASN A 15 5.32 -30.71 -33.27
CA ASN A 15 4.68 -31.80 -34.03
C ASN A 15 5.63 -32.55 -35.00
N SER A 16 6.84 -32.04 -35.25
CA SER A 16 7.86 -32.73 -36.07
C SER A 16 8.84 -33.61 -35.25
N LEU A 17 8.92 -33.41 -33.93
CA LEU A 17 9.98 -33.94 -33.07
C LEU A 17 9.52 -35.01 -32.06
N CYS A 18 8.25 -35.42 -32.09
CA CYS A 18 7.68 -36.49 -31.23
C CYS A 18 8.24 -37.91 -31.47
N LEU A 19 9.36 -38.05 -32.20
CA LEU A 19 10.05 -39.30 -32.48
C LEU A 19 11.50 -39.24 -31.95
N TYR A 20 11.70 -39.40 -30.64
CA TYR A 20 12.68 -40.35 -30.05
C TYR A 20 12.74 -40.25 -28.50
N ASN A 21 12.54 -41.40 -27.85
CA ASN A 21 13.01 -41.77 -26.50
C ASN A 21 12.40 -41.03 -25.26
N PRO A 22 11.65 -41.73 -24.37
CA PRO A 22 11.05 -41.12 -23.16
C PRO A 22 12.04 -40.92 -21.99
N SER A 23 13.34 -41.14 -22.20
CA SER A 23 14.37 -41.07 -21.14
C SER A 23 15.03 -39.70 -21.00
N SER A 24 14.57 -38.70 -21.77
CA SER A 24 15.29 -37.45 -22.04
C SER A 24 14.43 -36.19 -21.87
N ALA A 25 13.58 -36.13 -20.84
CA ALA A 25 12.72 -35.00 -20.50
C ALA A 25 13.45 -33.74 -19.97
N ILE A 26 14.67 -33.46 -20.43
CA ILE A 26 15.56 -32.37 -19.95
C ILE A 26 15.68 -31.24 -21.00
N VAL A 27 14.95 -31.34 -22.13
CA VAL A 27 15.33 -30.68 -23.41
C VAL A 27 14.21 -29.78 -24.00
N PHE A 28 13.60 -28.90 -23.20
CA PHE A 28 12.64 -27.89 -23.70
C PHE A 28 13.11 -26.42 -23.64
N ILE A 29 14.03 -26.08 -22.73
CA ILE A 29 14.71 -24.77 -22.76
C ILE A 29 15.49 -24.60 -24.08
N SER A 30 16.17 -25.65 -24.55
CA SER A 30 16.98 -25.56 -25.78
C SER A 30 16.14 -25.28 -27.04
N PRO A 31 15.01 -25.97 -27.30
CA PRO A 31 14.05 -25.55 -28.33
C PRO A 31 13.60 -24.09 -28.23
N LEU A 32 13.18 -23.61 -27.05
CA LEU A 32 12.69 -22.23 -26.91
C LEU A 32 13.80 -21.21 -27.21
N TRP A 33 14.98 -21.41 -26.60
CA TRP A 33 16.19 -20.63 -26.83
C TRP A 33 16.59 -20.60 -28.31
N GLN A 34 16.56 -21.76 -28.97
CA GLN A 34 16.95 -21.90 -30.37
C GLN A 34 15.93 -21.21 -31.30
N ILE A 35 14.64 -21.23 -30.98
CA ILE A 35 13.62 -20.50 -31.73
C ILE A 35 13.81 -18.97 -31.65
N PHE A 36 14.27 -18.42 -30.52
CA PHE A 36 14.68 -17.00 -30.46
C PHE A 36 15.90 -16.73 -31.35
N MET A 37 16.89 -17.63 -31.37
CA MET A 37 18.09 -17.50 -32.20
C MET A 37 17.79 -17.60 -33.71
N ASP A 38 16.93 -18.53 -34.12
CA ASP A 38 16.53 -18.73 -35.51
C ASP A 38 15.67 -17.55 -36.05
N ASN A 39 15.07 -16.75 -35.17
CA ASN A 39 14.11 -15.69 -35.51
C ASN A 39 14.60 -14.25 -35.24
N GLN A 40 15.91 -14.03 -35.11
CA GLN A 40 16.53 -12.70 -34.89
C GLN A 40 16.11 -11.59 -35.89
N ASN A 41 15.55 -11.93 -37.05
CA ASN A 41 15.07 -10.95 -38.03
C ASN A 41 13.76 -10.23 -37.61
N TYR A 42 13.00 -10.77 -36.65
CA TYR A 42 11.67 -10.25 -36.26
C TYR A 42 11.67 -9.36 -35.01
N PHE A 43 12.83 -9.19 -34.37
CA PHE A 43 12.99 -8.35 -33.20
C PHE A 43 14.38 -7.70 -33.20
N THR A 44 14.53 -6.62 -32.44
CA THR A 44 15.83 -5.96 -32.22
C THR A 44 16.08 -5.83 -30.72
N VAL A 45 17.32 -6.04 -30.30
CA VAL A 45 17.73 -5.85 -28.92
C VAL A 45 18.13 -4.40 -28.71
N LYS A 46 17.48 -3.71 -27.76
CA LYS A 46 17.77 -2.34 -27.37
C LYS A 46 18.30 -2.29 -25.94
N THR A 47 18.96 -1.19 -25.59
CA THR A 47 19.56 -0.96 -24.27
C THR A 47 18.70 -0.04 -23.41
N ASN A 48 18.47 -0.43 -22.16
CA ASN A 48 17.89 0.42 -21.12
C ASN A 48 19.02 1.24 -20.47
N ASN A 49 19.25 2.46 -20.97
CA ASN A 49 20.15 3.42 -20.31
C ASN A 49 19.45 3.99 -19.07
N ALA A 50 19.74 3.44 -17.89
CA ALA A 50 19.07 3.78 -16.63
C ALA A 50 19.08 5.28 -16.32
N ALA A 51 20.24 5.94 -16.47
CA ALA A 51 20.37 7.38 -16.22
C ALA A 51 19.50 8.22 -17.15
N GLN A 52 19.47 7.90 -18.45
CA GLN A 52 18.64 8.60 -19.43
C GLN A 52 17.14 8.32 -19.23
N LEU A 53 16.77 7.12 -18.80
CA LEU A 53 15.39 6.77 -18.44
C LEU A 53 14.91 7.58 -17.23
N VAL A 54 15.73 7.67 -16.17
CA VAL A 54 15.42 8.49 -14.99
C VAL A 54 15.35 9.97 -15.35
N GLU A 55 16.31 10.52 -16.11
CA GLU A 55 16.29 11.93 -16.55
C GLU A 55 15.02 12.23 -17.36
N THR A 56 14.65 11.35 -18.29
CA THR A 56 13.45 11.50 -19.12
C THR A 56 12.16 11.45 -18.29
N ALA A 57 12.06 10.49 -17.36
CA ALA A 57 10.91 10.36 -16.47
C ALA A 57 10.78 11.54 -15.49
N ALA A 58 11.90 11.95 -14.86
CA ALA A 58 11.95 13.12 -13.98
C ALA A 58 11.54 14.41 -14.72
N ARG A 59 12.02 14.60 -15.95
CA ARG A 59 11.64 15.73 -16.81
C ARG A 59 10.17 15.68 -17.25
N ASN A 60 9.60 14.49 -17.47
CA ASN A 60 8.17 14.35 -17.74
C ASN A 60 7.33 14.75 -16.52
N ILE A 61 7.73 14.32 -15.32
CA ILE A 61 7.08 14.67 -14.05
C ILE A 61 7.22 16.18 -13.77
N GLU A 62 8.41 16.79 -13.96
CA GLU A 62 8.61 18.25 -13.90
C GLU A 62 7.59 18.98 -14.78
N ASN A 63 7.53 18.66 -16.07
CA ASN A 63 6.66 19.37 -17.01
C ASN A 63 5.17 19.14 -16.73
N PHE A 64 4.80 17.98 -16.18
CA PHE A 64 3.44 17.67 -15.75
C PHE A 64 3.04 18.48 -14.51
N LEU A 65 3.83 18.43 -13.43
CA LEU A 65 3.55 19.18 -12.19
C LEU A 65 3.61 20.69 -12.42
N LYS A 66 4.52 21.18 -13.28
CA LYS A 66 4.64 22.60 -13.65
C LYS A 66 3.40 23.15 -14.36
N LYS A 67 2.69 22.34 -15.14
CA LYS A 67 1.37 22.73 -15.71
C LYS A 67 0.31 22.89 -14.62
N ARG A 68 0.27 21.99 -13.63
CA ARG A 68 -0.63 22.10 -12.48
C ARG A 68 -0.31 23.35 -11.64
N ALA A 69 0.98 23.63 -11.41
CA ALA A 69 1.42 24.85 -10.72
C ALA A 69 0.93 26.13 -11.41
N ALA A 70 1.09 26.24 -12.74
CA ALA A 70 0.58 27.38 -13.50
C ALA A 70 -0.95 27.54 -13.39
N ALA A 71 -1.71 26.43 -13.34
CA ALA A 71 -3.17 26.45 -13.13
C ALA A 71 -3.59 26.88 -11.72
N LEU A 72 -2.75 26.65 -10.70
CA LEU A 72 -2.94 27.21 -9.34
C LEU A 72 -2.64 28.71 -9.30
N GLU A 73 -1.56 29.15 -9.96
CA GLU A 73 -1.17 30.56 -10.01
C GLU A 73 -2.25 31.43 -10.68
N THR A 74 -2.88 30.93 -11.75
CA THR A 74 -4.04 31.61 -12.37
C THR A 74 -5.25 31.67 -11.44
N LEU A 75 -5.58 30.56 -10.76
CA LEU A 75 -6.72 30.49 -9.82
C LEU A 75 -6.54 31.41 -8.60
N ALA A 76 -5.38 31.38 -7.95
CA ALA A 76 -5.10 32.21 -6.80
C ALA A 76 -5.12 33.70 -7.18
N THR A 77 -4.46 34.08 -8.28
CA THR A 77 -4.46 35.46 -8.77
C THR A 77 -5.88 35.94 -9.12
N ALA A 78 -6.72 35.09 -9.73
CA ALA A 78 -8.11 35.42 -10.01
C ALA A 78 -8.94 35.59 -8.73
N ALA A 79 -8.78 34.70 -7.75
CA ALA A 79 -9.48 34.77 -6.46
C ALA A 79 -9.15 36.04 -5.67
N GLU A 80 -7.87 36.45 -5.64
CA GLU A 80 -7.45 37.70 -5.01
C GLU A 80 -8.09 38.93 -5.68
N ASN A 81 -8.20 38.94 -7.02
CA ASN A 81 -8.85 40.02 -7.76
C ASN A 81 -10.36 40.07 -7.53
N PHE A 82 -11.07 38.94 -7.63
CA PHE A 82 -12.52 38.88 -7.42
C PHE A 82 -12.92 39.32 -6.00
N GLN A 83 -12.16 38.92 -4.97
CA GLN A 83 -12.42 39.36 -3.59
C GLN A 83 -11.95 40.81 -3.30
N MET A 84 -11.04 41.38 -4.11
CA MET A 84 -10.73 42.82 -4.07
C MET A 84 -11.87 43.67 -4.64
N GLU A 85 -12.57 43.17 -5.66
CA GLU A 85 -13.70 43.86 -6.31
C GLU A 85 -15.03 43.65 -5.56
N HIS A 86 -15.15 42.56 -4.78
CA HIS A 86 -16.36 42.22 -4.03
C HIS A 86 -16.78 43.31 -3.03
N GLN A 87 -18.09 43.55 -2.96
CA GLN A 87 -18.71 44.43 -1.98
C GLN A 87 -19.53 43.61 -1.00
N TRP A 88 -19.11 43.63 0.27
CA TRP A 88 -19.79 42.95 1.37
C TRP A 88 -21.26 43.39 1.48
N LYS A 89 -22.16 42.42 1.64
CA LYS A 89 -23.59 42.62 1.87
C LYS A 89 -24.00 41.99 3.19
N ASP A 90 -24.66 42.75 4.06
CA ASP A 90 -25.21 42.23 5.31
C ASP A 90 -26.60 41.61 5.13
N GLU A 91 -27.38 42.10 4.15
CA GLU A 91 -28.68 41.55 3.78
C GLU A 91 -28.59 40.85 2.41
N PHE A 92 -29.06 39.60 2.37
CA PHE A 92 -29.27 38.83 1.15
C PHE A 92 -30.76 38.54 0.98
N GLU A 93 -31.34 38.98 -0.14
CA GLU A 93 -32.57 38.34 -0.64
C GLU A 93 -32.26 36.86 -0.93
N VAL A 94 -33.24 35.97 -0.71
CA VAL A 94 -33.04 34.50 -0.62
C VAL A 94 -32.76 33.86 -1.98
N SER A 95 -31.58 34.15 -2.54
CA SER A 95 -31.25 34.01 -3.96
C SER A 95 -29.85 33.43 -4.24
N VAL A 96 -28.99 33.32 -3.23
CA VAL A 96 -27.68 32.65 -3.37
C VAL A 96 -27.88 31.13 -3.52
N SER A 97 -27.31 30.54 -4.56
CA SER A 97 -27.44 29.12 -4.90
C SER A 97 -26.51 28.25 -4.05
N THR A 98 -27.10 27.39 -3.20
CA THR A 98 -26.36 26.46 -2.34
C THR A 98 -26.44 25.00 -2.80
N SER A 99 -25.62 24.18 -2.15
CA SER A 99 -25.19 22.81 -2.45
C SER A 99 -26.23 21.76 -2.87
N LEU A 100 -25.69 20.69 -3.45
CA LEU A 100 -26.38 19.60 -4.15
C LEU A 100 -26.69 18.41 -3.24
N GLU A 101 -27.87 18.44 -2.61
CA GLU A 101 -28.52 17.25 -2.07
C GLU A 101 -30.02 17.24 -2.36
N ALA A 102 -30.59 16.04 -2.46
CA ALA A 102 -31.99 15.80 -2.78
C ALA A 102 -32.63 14.78 -1.83
N ASN A 103 -33.51 15.26 -0.95
CA ASN A 103 -34.88 14.76 -0.84
C ASN A 103 -35.75 15.81 -0.12
N GLU A 104 -37.08 15.64 -0.19
CA GLU A 104 -38.05 16.68 0.15
C GLU A 104 -38.30 16.79 1.66
N THR A 105 -38.21 18.00 2.23
CA THR A 105 -39.02 18.39 3.42
C THR A 105 -39.01 19.90 3.71
N GLU A 106 -37.93 20.65 3.40
CA GLU A 106 -37.85 22.09 3.69
C GLU A 106 -37.85 23.01 2.45
N GLY A 107 -38.57 24.13 2.55
CA GLY A 107 -39.00 24.97 1.42
C GLY A 107 -37.99 25.94 0.81
N ARG A 108 -36.70 25.58 0.69
CA ARG A 108 -35.68 26.41 0.01
C ARG A 108 -35.65 26.09 -1.49
N LYS A 109 -36.14 27.02 -2.33
CA LYS A 109 -36.51 26.76 -3.74
C LYS A 109 -35.37 26.71 -4.77
N ASN A 110 -34.15 27.11 -4.42
CA ASN A 110 -33.13 27.54 -5.41
C ASN A 110 -31.87 26.64 -5.48
N ARG A 111 -32.00 25.32 -5.27
CA ARG A 111 -30.89 24.37 -5.52
C ARG A 111 -30.81 24.04 -7.02
N ILE A 112 -29.63 24.26 -7.63
CA ILE A 112 -29.35 23.84 -9.01
C ILE A 112 -29.39 22.30 -9.07
N ARG A 113 -29.92 21.74 -10.16
CA ARG A 113 -29.87 20.31 -10.48
C ARG A 113 -29.11 20.11 -11.81
N PRO A 114 -27.79 19.87 -11.78
CA PRO A 114 -27.03 19.59 -13.00
C PRO A 114 -27.46 18.28 -13.63
N GLU A 115 -27.30 18.17 -14.95
CA GLU A 115 -27.17 16.87 -15.60
C GLU A 115 -25.81 16.28 -15.25
N PHE A 116 -25.80 15.17 -14.51
CA PHE A 116 -24.58 14.40 -14.24
C PHE A 116 -24.37 13.32 -15.30
N LYS A 117 -23.11 13.07 -15.64
CA LYS A 117 -22.65 12.00 -16.54
C LYS A 117 -21.51 11.24 -15.86
N GLU A 118 -21.38 9.95 -16.13
CA GLU A 118 -20.27 9.13 -15.62
C GLU A 118 -18.99 9.48 -16.39
N ASP A 119 -17.91 9.81 -15.69
CA ASP A 119 -16.63 10.18 -16.31
C ASP A 119 -15.51 9.19 -15.95
N PRO A 120 -14.90 8.49 -16.92
CA PRO A 120 -13.80 7.54 -16.67
C PRO A 120 -12.58 8.16 -15.96
N SER A 121 -12.29 9.45 -16.19
CA SER A 121 -11.20 10.19 -15.52
C SER A 121 -11.40 10.24 -14.01
N PHE A 122 -12.66 10.27 -13.57
CA PHE A 122 -13.07 10.28 -12.17
C PHE A 122 -13.64 8.92 -11.75
N LYS A 123 -13.07 7.81 -12.27
CA LYS A 123 -13.45 6.42 -11.94
C LYS A 123 -14.93 6.10 -12.16
N ASN A 124 -15.51 6.67 -13.22
CA ASN A 124 -16.94 6.62 -13.59
C ASN A 124 -17.87 7.28 -12.56
N ARG A 125 -17.35 8.15 -11.67
CA ARG A 125 -18.18 8.98 -10.79
C ARG A 125 -19.06 9.91 -11.61
N LEU A 126 -20.25 10.18 -11.09
CA LEU A 126 -21.17 11.18 -11.64
C LEU A 126 -20.57 12.58 -11.51
N THR A 127 -20.33 13.25 -12.64
CA THR A 127 -19.76 14.60 -12.72
C THR A 127 -20.55 15.49 -13.68
N SER A 128 -20.43 16.81 -13.53
CA SER A 128 -21.02 17.80 -14.44
C SER A 128 -20.06 18.97 -14.63
N TYR A 129 -19.56 19.13 -15.86
CA TYR A 129 -18.61 20.18 -16.23
C TYR A 129 -19.24 21.58 -16.38
N ASN A 130 -20.57 21.66 -16.37
CA ASN A 130 -21.28 22.93 -16.52
C ASN A 130 -21.18 23.83 -15.28
N HIS A 131 -20.93 23.25 -14.10
CA HIS A 131 -21.03 23.92 -12.80
C HIS A 131 -19.91 23.51 -11.83
N THR A 132 -19.70 24.35 -10.82
CA THR A 132 -18.99 24.04 -9.58
C THR A 132 -19.92 23.38 -8.56
N ALA A 133 -19.35 22.57 -7.67
CA ALA A 133 -20.03 22.11 -6.46
C ALA A 133 -19.44 22.80 -5.23
N VAL A 134 -20.23 22.90 -4.16
CA VAL A 134 -19.82 23.51 -2.90
C VAL A 134 -20.13 22.55 -1.74
N HIS A 135 -19.12 22.27 -0.93
CA HIS A 135 -19.22 21.62 0.36
C HIS A 135 -19.26 22.68 1.48
N ILE A 136 -20.09 22.41 2.49
CA ILE A 136 -20.18 23.19 3.73
C ILE A 136 -20.18 22.17 4.89
N PRO A 137 -19.25 22.26 5.86
CA PRO A 137 -19.21 21.37 7.02
C PRO A 137 -20.50 21.36 7.84
N THR A 138 -20.83 20.21 8.42
CA THR A 138 -22.12 19.95 9.08
C THR A 138 -22.39 20.75 10.36
N ASP A 139 -21.39 21.46 10.90
CA ASP A 139 -21.51 22.40 12.02
C ASP A 139 -21.58 23.89 11.59
N ILE A 140 -21.50 24.19 10.30
CA ILE A 140 -21.51 25.56 9.77
C ILE A 140 -22.88 25.87 9.14
N TYR A 141 -23.52 26.93 9.63
CA TYR A 141 -24.84 27.35 9.13
C TYR A 141 -24.74 28.02 7.75
N ASP A 142 -25.33 27.39 6.73
CA ASP A 142 -25.26 27.83 5.32
C ASP A 142 -25.86 29.22 5.07
N GLY A 143 -26.90 29.60 5.83
CA GLY A 143 -27.55 30.90 5.79
C GLY A 143 -26.83 32.01 6.57
N SER A 144 -25.62 31.77 7.07
CA SER A 144 -24.82 32.79 7.77
C SER A 144 -24.30 33.85 6.79
N THR A 145 -24.35 35.13 7.14
CA THR A 145 -23.95 36.23 6.25
C THR A 145 -22.50 36.13 5.78
N ILE A 146 -21.60 35.54 6.58
CA ILE A 146 -20.23 35.26 6.16
C ILE A 146 -20.15 34.19 5.07
N VAL A 147 -20.94 33.12 5.18
CA VAL A 147 -20.99 32.02 4.19
C VAL A 147 -21.66 32.50 2.90
N LEU A 148 -22.73 33.29 3.01
CA LEU A 148 -23.42 33.89 1.86
C LEU A 148 -22.53 34.89 1.10
N ASN A 149 -21.68 35.66 1.78
CA ASN A 149 -20.67 36.49 1.10
C ASN A 149 -19.60 35.64 0.41
N GLU A 150 -19.09 34.58 1.03
CA GLU A 150 -18.12 33.66 0.41
C GLU A 150 -18.70 32.98 -0.83
N LEU A 151 -19.93 32.47 -0.76
CA LEU A 151 -20.65 31.87 -1.89
C LEU A 151 -20.77 32.84 -3.08
N ASN A 152 -21.09 34.11 -2.81
CA ASN A 152 -21.30 35.14 -3.82
C ASN A 152 -20.00 35.52 -4.56
N TRP A 153 -18.88 35.77 -3.87
CA TRP A 153 -17.63 36.12 -4.59
C TRP A 153 -16.93 34.91 -5.22
N THR A 154 -17.03 33.72 -4.60
CA THR A 154 -16.42 32.50 -5.16
C THR A 154 -17.14 31.96 -6.40
N GLU A 155 -18.33 32.48 -6.76
CA GLU A 155 -19.04 32.10 -7.99
C GLU A 155 -18.23 32.45 -9.24
N ALA A 156 -17.51 33.57 -9.24
CA ALA A 156 -16.64 34.01 -10.34
C ALA A 156 -15.46 33.06 -10.64
N LEU A 157 -15.11 32.15 -9.72
CA LEU A 157 -14.07 31.13 -9.93
C LEU A 157 -14.51 30.06 -10.95
N GLU A 158 -15.81 29.88 -11.17
CA GLU A 158 -16.35 28.83 -12.03
C GLU A 158 -15.85 28.94 -13.48
N ASP A 159 -15.74 30.14 -14.03
CA ASP A 159 -15.22 30.36 -15.39
C ASP A 159 -13.70 30.11 -15.48
N VAL A 160 -12.97 30.34 -14.39
CA VAL A 160 -11.52 30.07 -14.32
C VAL A 160 -11.26 28.55 -14.21
N PHE A 161 -12.04 27.84 -13.40
CA PHE A 161 -11.97 26.37 -13.31
C PHE A 161 -12.29 25.69 -14.64
N LYS A 162 -13.32 26.18 -15.37
CA LYS A 162 -13.66 25.73 -16.74
C LYS A 162 -12.49 25.96 -17.68
N LYS A 163 -11.98 27.20 -17.77
CA LYS A 163 -10.86 27.55 -18.65
C LYS A 163 -9.62 26.69 -18.39
N ASN A 164 -9.22 26.50 -17.13
CA ASN A 164 -8.09 25.64 -16.79
C ASN A 164 -8.25 24.21 -17.34
N ARG A 165 -9.48 23.64 -17.30
CA ARG A 165 -9.80 22.30 -17.83
C ARG A 165 -9.90 22.27 -19.36
N GLU A 166 -10.20 23.39 -20.02
CA GLU A 166 -10.10 23.57 -21.47
C GLU A 166 -8.63 23.63 -21.92
N ASP A 167 -7.77 24.35 -21.17
CA ASP A 167 -6.33 24.46 -21.41
C ASP A 167 -5.57 23.14 -21.10
N ASP A 168 -6.01 22.35 -20.10
CA ASP A 168 -5.51 20.99 -19.85
C ASP A 168 -6.63 19.98 -19.45
N PRO A 169 -7.13 19.19 -20.43
CA PRO A 169 -8.10 18.09 -20.22
C PRO A 169 -7.60 16.90 -19.37
N THR A 170 -6.45 16.99 -18.72
CA THR A 170 -5.95 16.00 -17.74
C THR A 170 -5.98 16.50 -16.29
N LEU A 171 -6.45 17.72 -16.02
CA LEU A 171 -6.63 18.21 -14.64
C LEU A 171 -7.77 17.47 -13.92
N LEU A 172 -7.50 16.99 -12.70
CA LEU A 172 -8.47 16.31 -11.85
C LEU A 172 -9.28 17.35 -11.05
N TRP A 173 -9.55 17.10 -9.76
CA TRP A 173 -10.24 18.10 -8.93
C TRP A 173 -9.42 19.39 -8.84
N GLN A 174 -10.08 20.51 -9.13
CA GLN A 174 -9.63 21.84 -8.76
C GLN A 174 -10.50 22.32 -7.59
N VAL A 175 -9.90 22.80 -6.50
CA VAL A 175 -10.62 23.15 -5.27
C VAL A 175 -10.12 24.46 -4.66
N PHE A 176 -11.06 25.29 -4.21
CA PHE A 176 -10.80 26.40 -3.29
C PHE A 176 -11.35 26.05 -1.90
N GLY A 177 -10.48 25.95 -0.90
CA GLY A 177 -10.87 25.87 0.50
C GLY A 177 -10.82 27.26 1.13
N SER A 178 -11.95 27.80 1.57
CA SER A 178 -12.04 29.08 2.29
C SER A 178 -11.62 28.91 3.77
N ALA A 179 -11.02 29.95 4.35
CA ALA A 179 -10.78 30.05 5.79
C ALA A 179 -12.08 29.95 6.64
N THR A 180 -13.24 30.20 6.03
CA THR A 180 -14.54 29.98 6.66
C THR A 180 -14.92 28.50 6.85
N GLY A 181 -14.22 27.56 6.20
CA GLY A 181 -14.53 26.12 6.21
C GLY A 181 -15.30 25.63 4.98
N LEU A 182 -15.86 26.54 4.16
CA LEU A 182 -16.47 26.24 2.86
C LEU A 182 -15.42 25.73 1.86
N ALA A 183 -15.77 24.74 1.04
CA ALA A 183 -14.93 24.31 -0.09
C ALA A 183 -15.72 24.30 -1.41
N ARG A 184 -15.23 24.98 -2.44
CA ARG A 184 -15.80 24.95 -3.81
C ARG A 184 -14.88 24.13 -4.72
N TYR A 185 -15.43 23.15 -5.44
CA TYR A 185 -14.66 22.25 -6.31
C TYR A 185 -15.27 22.09 -7.71
N TYR A 186 -14.43 21.72 -8.66
CA TYR A 186 -14.77 21.52 -10.08
C TYR A 186 -14.13 20.24 -10.64
N PRO A 187 -14.82 19.45 -11.50
CA PRO A 187 -16.23 19.60 -11.88
C PRO A 187 -17.21 19.31 -10.74
N ALA A 188 -18.47 19.72 -10.89
CA ALA A 188 -19.50 19.40 -9.89
C ALA A 188 -19.74 17.88 -9.80
N SER A 189 -19.75 17.33 -8.59
CA SER A 189 -20.10 15.93 -8.30
C SER A 189 -20.87 15.87 -6.98
N PRO A 190 -21.89 14.99 -6.80
CA PRO A 190 -22.52 14.81 -5.50
C PRO A 190 -21.47 14.38 -4.47
N TRP A 191 -21.54 14.93 -3.26
CA TRP A 191 -20.53 14.71 -2.22
C TRP A 191 -20.58 13.28 -1.67
N MET A 192 -21.73 12.89 -1.12
CA MET A 192 -22.00 11.53 -0.64
C MET A 192 -22.79 10.73 -1.69
N ASP A 193 -22.39 9.47 -1.89
CA ASP A 193 -23.10 8.54 -2.75
C ASP A 193 -24.30 7.99 -1.96
N ALA A 194 -25.47 8.62 -2.11
CA ALA A 194 -26.68 8.32 -1.34
C ALA A 194 -27.16 6.85 -1.45
N ARG A 195 -26.63 6.09 -2.43
CA ARG A 195 -26.83 4.64 -2.59
C ARG A 195 -25.96 3.77 -1.66
N LYS A 196 -24.86 4.31 -1.11
CA LYS A 196 -23.90 3.59 -0.24
C LYS A 196 -24.08 3.92 1.25
N THR A 197 -24.28 5.19 1.61
CA THR A 197 -24.12 5.66 3.01
C THR A 197 -25.26 6.58 3.50
N PRO A 198 -26.50 6.08 3.67
CA PRO A 198 -27.65 6.89 4.08
C PRO A 198 -27.65 7.34 5.56
N SER A 199 -26.75 6.79 6.39
CA SER A 199 -26.72 7.02 7.86
C SER A 199 -25.37 7.53 8.40
N LYS A 200 -24.38 7.75 7.53
CA LYS A 200 -23.04 8.20 7.93
C LYS A 200 -22.99 9.73 7.92
N ILE A 201 -22.95 10.34 9.09
CA ILE A 201 -22.78 11.80 9.25
C ILE A 201 -21.44 12.21 8.63
N ASP A 202 -21.45 13.27 7.82
CA ASP A 202 -20.23 13.85 7.28
C ASP A 202 -19.48 14.67 8.35
N LEU A 203 -18.18 14.42 8.44
CA LEU A 203 -17.22 15.03 9.37
C LEU A 203 -16.07 15.73 8.62
N TYR A 204 -16.19 15.94 7.31
CA TYR A 204 -15.25 16.71 6.51
C TYR A 204 -15.25 18.19 6.93
N ASP A 205 -14.04 18.73 7.10
CA ASP A 205 -13.74 20.15 7.19
C ASP A 205 -12.50 20.39 6.32
N VAL A 206 -12.56 21.35 5.40
CA VAL A 206 -11.45 21.63 4.49
C VAL A 206 -10.20 22.07 5.24
N ARG A 207 -10.36 22.77 6.37
CA ARG A 207 -9.27 23.31 7.18
C ARG A 207 -8.48 22.24 7.94
N ARG A 208 -9.05 21.02 8.02
CA ARG A 208 -8.41 19.83 8.61
C ARG A 208 -7.65 18.99 7.59
N ARG A 209 -7.71 19.30 6.29
CA ARG A 209 -7.00 18.53 5.28
C ARG A 209 -5.50 18.85 5.30
N PRO A 210 -4.60 17.85 5.17
CA PRO A 210 -3.16 18.10 5.11
C PRO A 210 -2.78 19.16 4.07
N TRP A 211 -3.42 19.14 2.88
CA TRP A 211 -3.22 20.12 1.82
C TRP A 211 -3.55 21.56 2.24
N TYR A 212 -4.61 21.75 3.03
CA TYR A 212 -4.97 23.07 3.53
C TYR A 212 -3.98 23.53 4.59
N VAL A 213 -3.65 22.67 5.57
CA VAL A 213 -2.74 23.00 6.67
C VAL A 213 -1.36 23.40 6.17
N GLN A 214 -0.80 22.64 5.21
CA GLN A 214 0.50 22.90 4.59
C GLN A 214 0.49 24.22 3.80
N GLY A 215 -0.52 24.43 2.94
CA GLY A 215 -0.66 25.68 2.18
C GLY A 215 -0.99 26.92 3.02
N ALA A 216 -1.54 26.77 4.22
CA ALA A 216 -1.94 27.89 5.09
C ALA A 216 -0.82 28.45 5.98
N ALA A 217 0.17 27.63 6.38
CA ALA A 217 1.24 28.06 7.28
C ALA A 217 2.53 27.25 7.12
N SER A 218 3.67 27.95 7.10
CA SER A 218 5.00 27.32 7.04
C SER A 218 5.34 26.47 8.28
N PRO A 219 6.18 25.41 8.14
CA PRO A 219 6.50 24.46 9.20
C PRO A 219 6.90 25.06 10.56
N LYS A 220 6.54 24.38 11.65
CA LYS A 220 6.70 24.90 13.03
C LYS A 220 7.37 23.93 14.01
N ASP A 221 8.28 24.48 14.81
CA ASP A 221 8.76 23.94 16.08
C ASP A 221 7.75 24.32 17.18
N MET A 222 6.95 23.36 17.64
CA MET A 222 5.83 23.56 18.56
C MET A 222 6.02 22.84 19.90
N LEU A 223 5.98 23.57 21.00
CA LEU A 223 5.93 22.97 22.34
C LEU A 223 4.56 23.18 22.99
N ILE A 224 3.92 22.07 23.37
CA ILE A 224 2.67 22.10 24.13
C ILE A 224 2.99 22.01 25.63
N LEU A 225 2.60 23.04 26.38
CA LEU A 225 2.61 23.09 27.84
C LEU A 225 1.22 22.77 28.38
N VAL A 226 1.11 21.71 29.17
CA VAL A 226 -0.12 21.29 29.85
C VAL A 226 -0.02 21.60 31.34
N ASP A 227 -0.94 22.43 31.85
CA ASP A 227 -1.13 22.59 33.28
C ASP A 227 -1.68 21.28 33.87
N ALA A 228 -0.97 20.76 34.87
CA ALA A 228 -1.32 19.55 35.61
C ALA A 228 -1.37 19.80 37.13
N SER A 229 -1.69 21.04 37.53
CA SER A 229 -2.02 21.42 38.91
C SER A 229 -3.33 20.78 39.40
N GLY A 230 -3.76 21.10 40.62
CA GLY A 230 -5.02 20.62 41.18
C GLY A 230 -6.29 21.31 40.66
N SER A 231 -6.18 22.55 40.16
CA SER A 231 -7.34 23.36 39.72
C SER A 231 -8.05 22.73 38.51
N VAL A 232 -7.27 22.34 37.49
CA VAL A 232 -7.73 21.70 36.26
C VAL A 232 -8.41 20.32 36.47
N SER A 233 -8.40 19.76 37.68
CA SER A 233 -8.88 18.39 37.91
C SER A 233 -10.38 18.20 37.61
N GLY A 234 -10.74 17.04 37.04
CA GLY A 234 -12.12 16.75 36.62
C GLY A 234 -12.38 17.10 35.15
N LEU A 235 -13.43 17.89 34.88
CA LEU A 235 -13.89 18.19 33.51
C LEU A 235 -12.83 18.94 32.69
N THR A 236 -12.14 19.90 33.29
CA THR A 236 -11.16 20.73 32.59
C THR A 236 -9.98 19.91 32.07
N LEU A 237 -9.38 19.02 32.89
CA LEU A 237 -8.34 18.10 32.44
C LEU A 237 -8.82 17.20 31.30
N LYS A 238 -10.09 16.73 31.32
CA LYS A 238 -10.66 15.97 30.21
C LYS A 238 -10.72 16.81 28.92
N LEU A 239 -11.18 18.06 29.00
CA LEU A 239 -11.20 18.98 27.87
C LEU A 239 -9.79 19.31 27.36
N ILE A 240 -8.82 19.54 28.25
CA ILE A 240 -7.41 19.79 27.90
C ILE A 240 -6.82 18.59 27.15
N ARG A 241 -7.00 17.36 27.66
CA ARG A 241 -6.53 16.14 26.97
C ARG A 241 -7.08 16.03 25.55
N THR A 242 -8.39 16.21 25.37
CA THR A 242 -9.02 16.19 24.04
C THR A 242 -8.52 17.35 23.17
N SER A 243 -8.34 18.55 23.73
CA SER A 243 -7.83 19.72 22.99
C SER A 243 -6.40 19.52 22.50
N VAL A 244 -5.54 18.90 23.31
CA VAL A 244 -4.18 18.55 22.90
C VAL A 244 -4.17 17.41 21.87
N SER A 245 -5.04 16.40 22.00
CA SER A 245 -5.18 15.36 20.96
C SER A 245 -5.64 15.92 19.61
N GLU A 246 -6.65 16.80 19.60
CA GLU A 246 -7.14 17.48 18.38
C GLU A 246 -6.09 18.46 17.81
N MET A 247 -5.37 19.18 18.67
CA MET A 247 -4.27 20.06 18.26
C MET A 247 -3.15 19.28 17.56
N LEU A 248 -2.82 18.07 18.01
CA LEU A 248 -1.84 17.20 17.36
C LEU A 248 -2.29 16.73 15.96
N GLU A 249 -3.60 16.73 15.63
CA GLU A 249 -4.07 16.45 14.25
C GLU A 249 -3.77 17.60 13.28
N THR A 250 -3.53 18.81 13.79
CA THR A 250 -3.19 19.99 12.95
C THR A 250 -1.72 20.05 12.54
N LEU A 251 -0.95 19.00 12.82
CA LEU A 251 0.48 18.92 12.54
C LEU A 251 0.77 18.00 11.35
N SER A 252 1.49 18.55 10.38
CA SER A 252 2.08 17.87 9.23
C SER A 252 3.39 17.18 9.61
N ASP A 253 3.89 16.29 8.75
CA ASP A 253 5.15 15.57 9.02
C ASP A 253 6.40 16.49 8.89
N ASP A 254 6.27 17.70 8.34
CA ASP A 254 7.33 18.73 8.36
C ASP A 254 7.42 19.47 9.72
N ASP A 255 6.41 19.33 10.59
CA ASP A 255 6.36 19.98 11.90
C ASP A 255 7.10 19.19 12.98
N TYR A 256 7.62 19.89 13.99
CA TYR A 256 8.36 19.28 15.11
C TYR A 256 7.68 19.62 16.44
N VAL A 257 7.37 18.60 17.25
CA VAL A 257 6.53 18.74 18.44
C VAL A 257 7.04 17.97 19.66
N ASN A 258 6.77 18.48 20.86
CA ASN A 258 6.76 17.70 22.09
C ASN A 258 5.68 18.24 23.05
N VAL A 259 5.20 17.40 23.96
CA VAL A 259 4.16 17.70 24.95
C VAL A 259 4.69 17.51 26.36
N VAL A 260 4.65 18.57 27.15
CA VAL A 260 5.26 18.67 28.47
C VAL A 260 4.18 19.10 29.46
N HIS A 261 4.11 18.47 30.63
CA HIS A 261 3.16 18.85 31.67
C HIS A 261 3.88 19.39 32.91
N PHE A 262 3.24 20.34 33.61
CA PHE A 262 3.87 21.01 34.75
C PHE A 262 2.90 21.26 35.91
N ASN A 263 3.48 21.28 37.10
CA ASN A 263 2.88 21.73 38.35
C ASN A 263 3.97 22.44 39.18
N THR A 264 4.32 21.93 40.35
CA THR A 264 5.48 22.34 41.16
C THR A 264 6.83 22.03 40.48
N LYS A 265 6.83 21.07 39.55
CA LYS A 265 7.94 20.65 38.69
C LYS A 265 7.43 20.52 37.24
N VAL A 266 8.37 20.41 36.29
CA VAL A 266 8.09 20.15 34.88
C VAL A 266 8.50 18.71 34.57
N ASN A 267 7.64 17.97 33.87
CA ASN A 267 7.87 16.58 33.46
C ASN A 267 7.58 16.43 31.96
N ASN A 268 8.41 15.65 31.25
CA ASN A 268 8.06 15.20 29.90
C ASN A 268 6.87 14.23 29.98
N THR A 269 5.96 14.32 29.01
CA THR A 269 4.72 13.51 29.04
C THR A 269 4.94 12.12 28.45
N ALA A 270 5.69 12.05 27.35
CA ALA A 270 6.14 10.82 26.71
C ALA A 270 7.64 10.58 26.97
N CYS A 271 8.20 9.52 26.37
CA CYS A 271 9.62 9.18 26.37
C CYS A 271 10.52 10.14 25.53
N PHE A 272 10.01 11.31 25.13
CA PHE A 272 10.72 12.26 24.28
C PHE A 272 11.27 13.42 25.11
N ASP A 273 12.61 13.53 25.20
CA ASP A 273 13.30 14.60 25.91
C ASP A 273 13.58 15.86 25.05
N HIS A 274 13.16 15.84 23.78
CA HIS A 274 13.38 16.90 22.79
C HIS A 274 12.16 17.02 21.85
N LEU A 275 12.14 18.03 20.96
CA LEU A 275 11.15 18.12 19.89
C LEU A 275 11.38 17.00 18.86
N VAL A 276 10.35 16.22 18.56
CA VAL A 276 10.39 15.14 17.55
C VAL A 276 9.51 15.48 16.35
N GLN A 277 9.88 14.97 15.18
CA GLN A 277 9.08 15.13 13.95
C GLN A 277 7.66 14.60 14.18
N ALA A 278 6.64 15.34 13.73
CA ALA A 278 5.23 15.11 14.05
C ALA A 278 4.57 14.01 13.20
N ASN A 279 5.30 12.91 12.98
CA ASN A 279 4.89 11.77 12.16
C ASN A 279 3.73 11.02 12.81
N VAL A 280 2.93 10.28 12.04
CA VAL A 280 1.76 9.50 12.53
C VAL A 280 2.09 8.68 13.80
N ARG A 281 3.25 7.99 13.81
CA ARG A 281 3.75 7.21 14.96
C ARG A 281 4.01 8.07 16.21
N ASN A 282 4.69 9.20 16.05
CA ASN A 282 5.05 10.09 17.17
C ASN A 282 3.81 10.82 17.70
N LYS A 283 2.91 11.27 16.81
CA LYS A 283 1.59 11.81 17.17
C LYS A 283 0.78 10.83 18.01
N LYS A 284 0.76 9.53 17.64
CA LYS A 284 0.08 8.49 18.44
C LYS A 284 0.67 8.37 19.86
N ILE A 285 1.99 8.20 19.97
CA ILE A 285 2.70 8.12 21.27
C ILE A 285 2.39 9.34 22.16
N LEU A 286 2.40 10.54 21.59
CA LEU A 286 2.07 11.78 22.33
C LEU A 286 0.59 11.82 22.77
N LYS A 287 -0.36 11.42 21.91
CA LYS A 287 -1.79 11.34 22.28
C LYS A 287 -2.02 10.35 23.43
N ASP A 288 -1.46 9.15 23.33
CA ASP A 288 -1.61 8.09 24.33
C ASP A 288 -1.00 8.51 25.69
N ALA A 289 0.17 9.17 25.66
CA ALA A 289 0.80 9.73 26.85
C ALA A 289 -0.03 10.87 27.49
N VAL A 290 -0.62 11.75 26.67
CA VAL A 290 -1.49 12.85 27.14
C VAL A 290 -2.72 12.34 27.88
N GLN A 291 -3.34 11.25 27.43
CA GLN A 291 -4.50 10.67 28.13
C GLN A 291 -4.17 10.14 29.54
N ASN A 292 -2.89 9.91 29.85
CA ASN A 292 -2.43 9.41 31.14
C ASN A 292 -2.01 10.51 32.14
N ILE A 293 -1.98 11.80 31.75
CA ILE A 293 -1.63 12.92 32.65
C ILE A 293 -2.58 12.97 33.85
N THR A 294 -2.07 13.11 35.09
CA THR A 294 -2.90 13.29 36.30
C THR A 294 -2.67 14.63 36.99
N ALA A 295 -3.75 15.35 37.25
CA ALA A 295 -3.79 16.68 37.87
C ALA A 295 -3.51 16.62 39.39
N LYS A 296 -2.38 17.19 39.84
CA LYS A 296 -1.92 17.23 41.25
C LYS A 296 -1.00 18.42 41.52
N GLY A 297 -1.13 19.05 42.69
CA GLY A 297 -0.21 20.08 43.18
C GLY A 297 -0.59 21.51 42.77
N ILE A 298 0.38 22.42 42.83
CA ILE A 298 0.21 23.86 42.58
C ILE A 298 0.88 24.22 41.25
N THR A 299 0.29 25.14 40.49
CA THR A 299 0.82 25.68 39.22
C THR A 299 2.12 26.46 39.42
N ASN A 300 3.05 26.39 38.46
CA ASN A 300 4.22 27.26 38.41
C ASN A 300 4.61 27.57 36.96
N TYR A 301 4.08 28.67 36.41
CA TYR A 301 4.32 29.03 35.00
C TYR A 301 5.80 29.35 34.74
N THR A 302 6.48 30.00 35.69
CA THR A 302 7.88 30.39 35.56
C THR A 302 8.78 29.20 35.18
N LYS A 303 8.73 28.07 35.91
CA LYS A 303 9.47 26.85 35.53
C LYS A 303 9.02 26.23 34.20
N GLY A 304 7.71 26.24 33.93
CA GLY A 304 7.15 25.71 32.68
C GLY A 304 7.70 26.43 31.46
N PHE A 305 7.72 27.76 31.49
CA PHE A 305 8.29 28.58 30.42
C PHE A 305 9.82 28.53 30.36
N GLU A 306 10.53 28.47 31.49
CA GLU A 306 12.00 28.25 31.47
C GLU A 306 12.38 26.94 30.77
N PHE A 307 11.68 25.84 31.08
CA PHE A 307 11.88 24.57 30.37
C PHE A 307 11.54 24.70 28.88
N ALA A 308 10.45 25.39 28.54
CA ALA A 308 10.03 25.58 27.16
C ALA A 308 11.02 26.37 26.31
N PHE A 309 11.60 27.45 26.85
CA PHE A 309 12.62 28.23 26.16
C PHE A 309 13.93 27.45 26.03
N ASN A 310 14.34 26.67 27.04
CA ASN A 310 15.50 25.81 26.95
C ASN A 310 15.33 24.75 25.85
N GLN A 311 14.18 24.06 25.79
CA GLN A 311 13.83 23.13 24.71
C GLN A 311 13.89 23.81 23.33
N LEU A 312 13.22 24.95 23.16
CA LEU A 312 13.21 25.71 21.90
C LEU A 312 14.57 26.33 21.54
N SER A 313 15.55 26.37 22.45
CA SER A 313 16.91 26.86 22.21
C SER A 313 17.92 25.77 21.79
N ASN A 314 17.63 24.49 22.03
CA ASN A 314 18.58 23.39 21.80
C ASN A 314 18.93 23.26 20.29
N PRO A 315 20.24 23.35 19.91
CA PRO A 315 20.67 23.23 18.52
C PRO A 315 21.08 21.81 18.10
N ASN A 316 21.22 20.86 19.04
CA ASN A 316 21.78 19.52 18.79
C ASN A 316 20.73 18.51 18.26
N VAL A 317 19.63 18.97 17.67
CA VAL A 317 18.45 18.16 17.32
C VAL A 317 17.92 18.62 15.95
N THR A 318 17.48 17.68 15.11
CA THR A 318 16.76 17.98 13.85
C THR A 318 15.45 18.70 14.14
N ARG A 319 15.17 19.76 13.37
CA ARG A 319 14.07 20.72 13.62
C ARG A 319 13.66 21.41 12.33
N ALA A 320 12.40 21.84 12.24
CA ALA A 320 11.94 22.73 11.17
C ALA A 320 12.62 24.11 11.23
N ASN A 321 12.96 24.57 12.44
CA ASN A 321 13.74 25.80 12.72
C ASN A 321 13.13 27.12 12.18
N CYS A 322 11.93 27.06 11.60
CA CYS A 322 11.18 28.18 11.05
C CYS A 322 10.31 28.87 12.12
N ASN A 323 9.00 28.58 12.19
CA ASN A 323 8.13 29.13 13.24
C ASN A 323 8.43 28.47 14.59
N LYS A 324 8.69 29.25 15.65
CA LYS A 324 8.94 28.74 17.01
C LYS A 324 7.81 29.16 17.94
N ILE A 325 7.05 28.18 18.45
CA ILE A 325 5.79 28.45 19.17
C ILE A 325 5.65 27.63 20.46
N ILE A 326 5.08 28.26 21.48
CA ILE A 326 4.66 27.63 22.74
C ILE A 326 3.14 27.75 22.83
N MET A 327 2.45 26.67 23.18
CA MET A 327 1.02 26.66 23.45
C MET A 327 0.74 26.20 24.87
N LEU A 328 0.16 27.05 25.71
CA LEU A 328 -0.21 26.75 27.10
C LEU A 328 -1.70 26.43 27.22
N PHE A 329 -2.03 25.27 27.76
CA PHE A 329 -3.40 24.87 28.16
C PHE A 329 -3.52 24.89 29.69
N THR A 330 -4.43 25.69 30.23
CA THR A 330 -4.63 25.95 31.68
C THR A 330 -6.07 26.40 31.95
N ASP A 331 -6.47 26.53 33.22
CA ASP A 331 -7.79 27.01 33.64
C ASP A 331 -7.80 28.46 34.15
N GLY A 332 -6.78 29.23 33.81
CA GLY A 332 -6.54 30.58 34.32
C GLY A 332 -5.43 30.59 35.38
N GLY A 333 -5.00 31.78 35.80
CA GLY A 333 -3.90 31.87 36.76
C GLY A 333 -3.51 33.31 37.10
N GLU A 334 -2.89 33.48 38.28
CA GLU A 334 -2.63 34.79 38.88
C GLU A 334 -1.26 35.39 38.49
N GLU A 335 -0.27 34.55 38.15
CA GLU A 335 1.11 34.95 37.84
C GLU A 335 1.32 35.21 36.34
N ARG A 336 2.09 36.26 35.98
CA ARG A 336 2.37 36.63 34.57
C ARG A 336 3.72 36.12 34.02
N ALA A 337 4.61 35.58 34.84
CA ALA A 337 5.95 35.11 34.46
C ALA A 337 6.78 36.13 33.63
N GLU A 338 6.59 37.43 33.88
CA GLU A 338 7.14 38.54 33.08
C GLU A 338 8.68 38.54 33.02
N GLU A 339 9.36 38.13 34.09
CA GLU A 339 10.82 37.98 34.13
C GLU A 339 11.33 36.96 33.09
N VAL A 340 10.63 35.83 32.93
CA VAL A 340 11.01 34.77 31.97
C VAL A 340 10.87 35.29 30.53
N PHE A 341 9.76 35.96 30.20
CA PHE A 341 9.58 36.52 28.86
C PHE A 341 10.53 37.68 28.55
N SER A 342 10.96 38.42 29.57
CA SER A 342 11.96 39.50 29.44
C SER A 342 13.38 38.94 29.24
N ARG A 343 13.70 37.79 29.86
CA ARG A 343 15.01 37.14 29.79
C ARG A 343 15.21 36.30 28.53
N TYR A 344 14.23 35.47 28.16
CA TYR A 344 14.37 34.47 27.07
C TYR A 344 13.75 34.90 25.74
N ASN A 345 12.79 35.83 25.74
CA ASN A 345 12.06 36.22 24.53
C ASN A 345 11.93 37.74 24.40
N ILE A 346 13.05 38.48 24.50
CA ILE A 346 13.05 39.95 24.36
C ILE A 346 12.71 40.38 22.93
N ASP A 347 13.28 39.71 21.91
CA ASP A 347 13.06 39.97 20.48
C ASP A 347 11.65 39.59 19.98
N LYS A 348 10.88 38.85 20.78
CA LYS A 348 9.60 38.22 20.39
C LYS A 348 9.73 37.35 19.14
N LYS A 349 10.78 36.50 19.14
CA LYS A 349 11.08 35.46 18.14
C LYS A 349 10.23 34.20 18.36
N VAL A 350 9.94 33.87 19.62
CA VAL A 350 9.00 32.79 19.97
C VAL A 350 7.62 33.39 20.17
N ARG A 351 6.58 32.76 19.62
CA ARG A 351 5.19 33.14 19.89
C ARG A 351 4.59 32.29 21.01
N VAL A 352 3.74 32.89 21.83
CA VAL A 352 3.06 32.20 22.94
C VAL A 352 1.55 32.29 22.74
N PHE A 353 0.90 31.14 22.63
CA PHE A 353 -0.56 31.01 22.60
C PHE A 353 -1.04 30.48 23.94
N THR A 354 -2.21 30.94 24.38
CA THR A 354 -2.79 30.55 25.68
C THR A 354 -4.25 30.16 25.53
N PHE A 355 -4.59 28.96 25.97
CA PHE A 355 -5.93 28.39 25.93
C PHE A 355 -6.48 28.31 27.36
N SER A 356 -7.56 29.05 27.62
CA SER A 356 -8.36 28.90 28.83
C SER A 356 -9.39 27.81 28.60
N VAL A 357 -9.41 26.76 29.42
CA VAL A 357 -10.18 25.54 29.13
C VAL A 357 -11.19 25.22 30.24
N GLY A 358 -12.41 24.86 29.85
CA GLY A 358 -13.53 24.56 30.74
C GLY A 358 -14.31 25.80 31.18
N GLN A 359 -15.27 25.60 32.08
CA GLN A 359 -15.99 26.68 32.75
C GLN A 359 -15.42 26.83 34.17
N HIS A 360 -14.78 27.97 34.42
CA HIS A 360 -14.05 28.26 35.66
C HIS A 360 -14.21 29.72 36.08
N ASN A 361 -13.90 30.01 37.35
CA ASN A 361 -13.98 31.37 37.92
C ASN A 361 -12.58 32.00 38.16
N TYR A 362 -11.50 31.34 37.75
CA TYR A 362 -10.14 31.89 37.85
C TYR A 362 -9.89 33.00 36.82
N ASP A 363 -8.96 33.92 37.12
CA ASP A 363 -8.64 35.07 36.25
C ASP A 363 -7.91 34.64 34.97
N THR A 364 -8.40 35.12 33.83
CA THR A 364 -7.79 34.93 32.51
C THR A 364 -6.90 36.11 32.08
N GLY A 365 -6.93 37.23 32.82
CA GLY A 365 -6.17 38.44 32.55
C GLY A 365 -4.66 38.20 32.41
N PRO A 366 -4.00 37.46 33.33
CA PRO A 366 -2.57 37.15 33.24
C PRO A 366 -2.20 36.32 32.01
N ILE A 367 -2.93 35.24 31.70
CA ILE A 367 -2.64 34.40 30.52
C ILE A 367 -2.92 35.16 29.21
N LYS A 368 -3.99 35.95 29.15
CA LYS A 368 -4.30 36.85 28.03
C LYS A 368 -3.20 37.89 27.80
N TRP A 369 -2.61 38.41 28.89
CA TRP A 369 -1.43 39.27 28.83
C TRP A 369 -0.20 38.53 28.27
N MET A 370 0.06 37.27 28.66
CA MET A 370 1.17 36.48 28.11
C MET A 370 1.09 36.33 26.59
N ALA A 371 -0.12 36.04 26.05
CA ALA A 371 -0.33 35.92 24.61
C ALA A 371 -0.10 37.25 23.87
N CYS A 372 -0.68 38.34 24.38
CA CYS A 372 -0.53 39.67 23.80
C CYS A 372 0.94 40.15 23.81
N ALA A 373 1.63 39.96 24.94
CA ALA A 373 3.03 40.35 25.11
C ALA A 373 4.01 39.57 24.21
N ASN A 374 3.59 38.42 23.64
CA ASN A 374 4.43 37.54 22.84
C ASN A 374 3.89 37.27 21.42
N LYS A 375 3.09 38.18 20.84
CA LYS A 375 2.62 38.14 19.43
C LYS A 375 1.90 36.83 19.03
N GLY A 376 1.30 36.14 20.01
CA GLY A 376 0.43 34.99 19.79
C GLY A 376 -1.04 35.38 19.87
N TYR A 377 -1.86 34.49 20.42
CA TYR A 377 -3.31 34.69 20.56
C TYR A 377 -3.87 33.95 21.78
N PHE A 378 -5.07 34.34 22.20
CA PHE A 378 -5.78 33.80 23.36
C PHE A 378 -7.11 33.19 22.92
N TYR A 379 -7.37 31.96 23.36
CA TYR A 379 -8.56 31.17 22.99
C TYR A 379 -9.29 30.66 24.24
N GLU A 380 -10.61 30.53 24.15
CA GLU A 380 -11.47 30.00 25.22
C GLU A 380 -12.18 28.73 24.74
N ILE A 381 -11.98 27.62 25.46
CA ILE A 381 -12.55 26.31 25.13
C ILE A 381 -13.52 25.88 26.25
N PRO A 382 -14.78 26.38 26.26
CA PRO A 382 -15.75 26.07 27.30
C PRO A 382 -16.34 24.65 27.20
N SER A 383 -16.28 24.01 26.03
CA SER A 383 -16.93 22.72 25.77
C SER A 383 -16.25 21.95 24.63
N ILE A 384 -16.61 20.66 24.46
CA ILE A 384 -16.05 19.78 23.43
C ILE A 384 -16.29 20.33 22.01
N GLY A 385 -17.48 20.89 21.74
CA GLY A 385 -17.80 21.47 20.43
C GLY A 385 -16.90 22.66 20.06
N ALA A 386 -16.45 23.43 21.05
CA ALA A 386 -15.53 24.55 20.84
C ALA A 386 -14.07 24.09 20.57
N ILE A 387 -13.71 22.83 20.84
CA ILE A 387 -12.35 22.31 20.59
C ILE A 387 -12.05 22.34 19.10
N ARG A 388 -12.98 21.87 18.24
CA ARG A 388 -12.74 21.75 16.79
C ARG A 388 -12.31 23.07 16.16
N ILE A 389 -12.91 24.19 16.54
CA ILE A 389 -12.65 25.49 15.90
C ILE A 389 -11.37 26.12 16.48
N ASN A 390 -11.32 26.31 17.80
CA ASN A 390 -10.21 26.98 18.49
C ASN A 390 -8.85 26.29 18.29
N THR A 391 -8.81 24.98 18.03
CA THR A 391 -7.55 24.26 17.77
C THR A 391 -6.97 24.50 16.37
N GLN A 392 -7.68 25.13 15.44
CA GLN A 392 -7.18 25.46 14.08
C GLN A 392 -6.90 26.96 13.86
N GLU A 393 -7.61 27.86 14.54
CA GLU A 393 -7.48 29.33 14.37
C GLU A 393 -6.07 29.90 14.64
N TYR A 394 -5.14 29.12 15.18
CA TYR A 394 -3.75 29.56 15.33
C TYR A 394 -3.01 29.66 13.98
N LEU A 395 -3.46 28.93 12.95
CA LEU A 395 -2.88 28.99 11.60
C LEU A 395 -3.03 30.40 11.00
N ASP A 396 -4.15 31.09 11.23
CA ASP A 396 -4.38 32.50 10.86
C ASP A 396 -3.40 33.49 11.52
N VAL A 397 -2.72 33.07 12.59
CA VAL A 397 -1.70 33.86 13.29
C VAL A 397 -0.30 33.54 12.77
N LEU A 398 -0.09 32.33 12.24
CA LEU A 398 1.15 31.87 11.63
C LEU A 398 1.27 32.23 10.14
N GLY A 399 0.17 32.30 9.39
CA GLY A 399 0.18 32.74 7.99
C GLY A 399 0.59 34.22 7.80
N ARG A 400 0.39 35.07 8.82
CA ARG A 400 0.58 36.54 8.71
C ARG A 400 1.93 37.01 8.12
N PRO A 401 3.10 36.43 8.49
CA PRO A 401 4.37 36.80 7.88
C PRO A 401 4.51 36.35 6.42
N MET A 402 3.87 35.23 6.04
CA MET A 402 3.82 34.76 4.65
C MET A 402 3.01 35.72 3.77
N VAL A 403 1.86 36.20 4.28
CA VAL A 403 1.06 37.27 3.63
C VAL A 403 1.89 38.56 3.49
N LEU A 404 2.62 38.97 4.53
CA LEU A 404 3.44 40.18 4.52
C LEU A 404 4.70 40.10 3.65
N ALA A 405 5.14 38.90 3.29
CA ALA A 405 6.30 38.66 2.43
C ALA A 405 5.93 38.42 0.95
N ASP A 406 4.62 38.31 0.63
CA ASP A 406 4.08 37.83 -0.66
C ASP A 406 4.77 36.53 -1.13
N ALA A 407 5.07 35.65 -0.17
CA ALA A 407 5.87 34.44 -0.37
C ALA A 407 5.04 33.29 -0.96
N LYS A 408 4.47 33.51 -2.15
CA LYS A 408 3.69 32.54 -2.91
C LYS A 408 4.61 31.50 -3.55
N GLN A 409 4.49 30.24 -3.12
CA GLN A 409 5.16 29.09 -3.70
C GLN A 409 4.19 27.90 -3.70
N VAL A 410 4.17 27.12 -4.79
CA VAL A 410 3.34 25.90 -4.85
C VAL A 410 4.01 24.81 -4.05
N GLN A 411 3.32 24.29 -3.03
CA GLN A 411 3.78 23.17 -2.20
C GLN A 411 2.98 21.91 -2.53
N TRP A 412 3.65 20.76 -2.54
CA TRP A 412 3.04 19.45 -2.82
C TRP A 412 2.91 18.63 -1.54
N THR A 413 1.78 17.95 -1.38
CA THR A 413 1.52 17.15 -0.18
C THR A 413 2.21 15.79 -0.19
N ASN A 414 2.32 15.22 1.01
CA ASN A 414 2.39 13.76 1.20
C ASN A 414 1.19 13.07 0.53
N VAL A 415 1.35 11.79 0.17
CA VAL A 415 0.29 10.97 -0.42
C VAL A 415 -0.87 10.82 0.55
N TYR A 416 -2.12 10.98 0.10
CA TYR A 416 -3.30 10.72 0.91
C TYR A 416 -4.48 10.19 0.06
N LEU A 417 -5.55 9.75 0.72
CA LEU A 417 -6.78 9.29 0.06
C LEU A 417 -7.74 10.46 -0.24
N ASP A 418 -8.14 10.62 -1.50
CA ASP A 418 -9.15 11.60 -1.93
C ASP A 418 -10.51 11.42 -1.20
N ALA A 419 -11.20 12.54 -0.97
CA ALA A 419 -12.53 12.62 -0.38
C ALA A 419 -13.63 12.08 -1.31
N LEU A 420 -13.46 12.21 -2.62
CA LEU A 420 -14.43 11.80 -3.64
C LEU A 420 -14.11 10.42 -4.25
N GLU A 421 -13.40 9.57 -3.49
CA GLU A 421 -13.04 8.18 -3.82
C GLU A 421 -12.10 8.03 -5.05
N LEU A 422 -11.43 9.09 -5.52
CA LEU A 422 -10.51 9.03 -6.67
C LEU A 422 -9.28 8.14 -6.42
N GLY A 423 -8.90 7.91 -5.15
CA GLY A 423 -7.81 7.02 -4.76
C GLY A 423 -6.65 7.76 -4.09
N LEU A 424 -5.42 7.30 -4.33
CA LEU A 424 -4.21 7.96 -3.82
C LEU A 424 -3.84 9.16 -4.69
N VAL A 425 -3.78 10.32 -4.05
CA VAL A 425 -3.47 11.61 -4.67
C VAL A 425 -2.35 12.34 -3.91
N ILE A 426 -1.69 13.26 -4.61
CA ILE A 426 -1.05 14.43 -4.01
C ILE A 426 -1.77 15.68 -4.49
N THR A 427 -1.83 16.71 -3.64
CA THR A 427 -2.41 18.01 -4.00
C THR A 427 -1.29 19.04 -4.14
N GLY A 428 -1.28 19.78 -5.24
CA GLY A 428 -0.50 21.01 -5.36
C GLY A 428 -1.28 22.14 -4.71
N THR A 429 -0.65 22.92 -3.83
CA THR A 429 -1.31 23.87 -2.94
C THR A 429 -0.72 25.27 -3.04
N LEU A 430 -1.57 26.31 -2.94
CA LEU A 430 -1.15 27.71 -3.00
C LEU A 430 -2.08 28.60 -2.14
N PRO A 431 -1.58 29.38 -1.16
CA PRO A 431 -2.41 30.29 -0.37
C PRO A 431 -2.95 31.46 -1.20
N VAL A 432 -4.20 31.84 -0.94
CA VAL A 432 -4.87 33.01 -1.53
C VAL A 432 -4.86 34.13 -0.50
N LEU A 433 -4.25 35.28 -0.82
CA LEU A 433 -4.03 36.36 0.14
C LEU A 433 -5.19 37.36 0.18
N LYS A 434 -5.56 37.86 1.36
CA LYS A 434 -6.57 38.92 1.47
C LYS A 434 -5.99 40.29 1.13
N CYS A 435 -5.89 40.59 -0.16
CA CYS A 435 -5.50 41.91 -0.64
C CYS A 435 -6.62 42.94 -0.34
N THR A 436 -6.34 43.98 0.45
CA THR A 436 -7.26 45.11 0.67
C THR A 436 -6.54 46.45 0.56
N ASN A 437 -6.69 47.12 -0.57
CA ASN A 437 -6.00 48.38 -0.86
C ASN A 437 -6.74 49.61 -0.31
N LYS A 438 -6.84 49.71 1.03
CA LYS A 438 -7.46 50.84 1.75
C LYS A 438 -6.60 51.28 2.95
N ASN A 439 -5.85 52.37 2.75
CA ASN A 439 -5.21 53.23 3.76
C ASN A 439 -4.73 52.55 5.07
N ASN A 440 -3.45 52.16 5.10
CA ASN A 440 -2.67 51.75 6.29
C ASN A 440 -3.14 50.51 7.10
N HIS A 441 -4.19 49.80 6.70
CA HIS A 441 -4.54 48.50 7.27
C HIS A 441 -4.59 47.40 6.19
N GLN A 442 -3.41 46.91 5.81
CA GLN A 442 -3.29 45.65 5.07
C GLN A 442 -3.87 44.52 5.92
N SER A 443 -4.82 43.76 5.37
CA SER A 443 -5.34 42.58 6.07
C SER A 443 -4.34 41.43 5.99
N GLN A 444 -3.87 40.96 7.15
CA GLN A 444 -2.76 40.02 7.27
C GLN A 444 -3.21 38.54 7.22
N LEU A 445 -4.35 38.26 6.60
CA LEU A 445 -4.99 36.94 6.61
C LEU A 445 -5.03 36.34 5.21
N ILE A 446 -5.03 35.02 5.14
CA ILE A 446 -5.41 34.30 3.92
C ILE A 446 -6.94 34.35 3.75
N LEU A 447 -7.40 34.29 2.51
CA LEU A 447 -8.80 33.99 2.18
C LEU A 447 -9.06 32.49 2.24
N GLY A 448 -8.02 31.69 1.97
CA GLY A 448 -8.09 30.25 1.84
C GLY A 448 -6.86 29.71 1.12
N VAL A 449 -6.97 28.45 0.68
CA VAL A 449 -5.93 27.73 -0.06
C VAL A 449 -6.56 27.17 -1.33
N MET A 450 -5.89 27.37 -2.47
CA MET A 450 -6.19 26.66 -3.72
C MET A 450 -5.48 25.32 -3.72
N GLY A 451 -6.18 24.28 -4.16
CA GLY A 451 -5.67 22.93 -4.36
C GLY A 451 -5.96 22.42 -5.78
N VAL A 452 -5.03 21.64 -6.34
CA VAL A 452 -5.26 20.85 -7.56
C VAL A 452 -4.69 19.47 -7.39
N ASP A 453 -5.49 18.44 -7.67
CA ASP A 453 -5.11 17.06 -7.42
C ASP A 453 -4.35 16.41 -8.59
N VAL A 454 -3.41 15.54 -8.22
CA VAL A 454 -2.66 14.66 -9.10
C VAL A 454 -2.81 13.24 -8.58
N SER A 455 -3.40 12.36 -9.39
CA SER A 455 -3.45 10.93 -9.10
C SER A 455 -2.07 10.30 -9.25
N LEU A 456 -1.72 9.39 -8.34
CA LEU A 456 -0.51 8.57 -8.50
C LEU A 456 -0.57 7.70 -9.76
N ASP A 457 -1.77 7.40 -10.28
CA ASP A 457 -1.93 6.62 -11.51
C ASP A 457 -1.52 7.40 -12.77
N ASP A 458 -1.63 8.73 -12.75
CA ASP A 458 -1.10 9.57 -13.84
C ASP A 458 0.43 9.74 -13.73
N ILE A 459 0.99 9.78 -12.51
CA ILE A 459 2.45 9.72 -12.32
C ILE A 459 3.00 8.37 -12.83
N LYS A 460 2.34 7.25 -12.52
CA LYS A 460 2.70 5.91 -13.03
C LYS A 460 2.73 5.84 -14.56
N ARG A 461 1.82 6.55 -15.24
CA ARG A 461 1.79 6.66 -16.72
C ARG A 461 2.99 7.41 -17.29
N LEU A 462 3.67 8.27 -16.52
CA LEU A 462 4.91 8.95 -16.92
C LEU A 462 6.18 8.09 -16.70
N THR A 463 6.07 7.00 -15.92
CA THR A 463 7.16 6.08 -15.58
C THR A 463 6.96 4.70 -16.25
N PRO A 464 7.36 4.50 -17.52
CA PRO A 464 7.01 3.30 -18.28
C PRO A 464 7.72 2.04 -17.75
N ARG A 465 6.95 1.10 -17.18
CA ARG A 465 7.48 -0.15 -16.59
C ARG A 465 7.75 -1.29 -17.60
N PHE A 466 7.13 -1.26 -18.78
CA PHE A 466 7.12 -2.42 -19.69
C PHE A 466 8.40 -2.63 -20.54
N THR A 467 9.40 -1.74 -20.48
CA THR A 467 10.71 -1.97 -21.12
C THR A 467 11.79 -2.43 -20.15
N ILE A 468 11.59 -2.27 -18.84
CA ILE A 468 12.58 -2.53 -17.79
C ILE A 468 12.43 -3.91 -17.12
N GLY A 469 11.40 -4.68 -17.50
CA GLY A 469 11.06 -6.00 -16.96
C GLY A 469 10.35 -5.94 -15.60
N PRO A 470 9.75 -7.07 -15.15
CA PRO A 470 8.91 -7.13 -13.94
C PRO A 470 9.66 -6.92 -12.62
N ASN A 471 10.99 -7.08 -12.64
CA ASN A 471 11.89 -6.85 -11.51
C ASN A 471 12.50 -5.44 -11.51
N GLY A 472 12.33 -4.67 -12.58
CA GLY A 472 12.70 -3.26 -12.65
C GLY A 472 11.53 -2.37 -12.24
N TYR A 473 11.79 -1.33 -11.46
CA TYR A 473 10.76 -0.39 -11.02
C TYR A 473 11.32 1.01 -10.76
N TYR A 474 10.48 2.01 -11.00
CA TYR A 474 10.73 3.37 -10.53
C TYR A 474 10.23 3.52 -9.09
N PHE A 475 10.94 4.31 -8.31
CA PHE A 475 10.44 4.85 -7.04
C PHE A 475 10.78 6.33 -6.92
N ALA A 476 9.97 7.08 -6.17
CA ALA A 476 10.18 8.50 -5.94
C ALA A 476 10.05 8.79 -4.45
N ILE A 477 10.94 9.63 -3.90
CA ILE A 477 10.88 10.05 -2.50
C ILE A 477 10.70 11.56 -2.36
N ASP A 478 10.11 11.97 -1.25
CA ASP A 478 10.06 13.34 -0.74
C ASP A 478 11.34 13.70 0.06
N PRO A 479 11.54 14.96 0.50
CA PRO A 479 12.72 15.34 1.28
C PRO A 479 12.74 14.77 2.72
N ASN A 480 11.62 14.24 3.23
CA ASN A 480 11.59 13.50 4.50
C ASN A 480 12.08 12.04 4.32
N GLY A 481 11.94 11.48 3.12
CA GLY A 481 12.28 10.10 2.73
C GLY A 481 11.08 9.16 2.57
N TYR A 482 9.86 9.69 2.57
CA TYR A 482 8.63 8.97 2.27
C TYR A 482 8.51 8.67 0.77
N VAL A 483 8.01 7.47 0.43
CA VAL A 483 7.79 7.09 -0.96
C VAL A 483 6.50 7.70 -1.53
N LEU A 484 6.66 8.59 -2.51
CA LEU A 484 5.59 9.09 -3.39
C LEU A 484 5.14 8.01 -4.38
N LEU A 485 6.09 7.21 -4.87
CA LEU A 485 5.88 6.13 -5.83
C LEU A 485 6.71 4.93 -5.37
N HIS A 486 6.09 3.78 -5.15
CA HIS A 486 6.77 2.50 -4.92
C HIS A 486 5.82 1.33 -5.18
N PRO A 487 6.27 0.15 -5.68
CA PRO A 487 5.41 -1.02 -5.88
C PRO A 487 4.68 -1.49 -4.60
N ASN A 488 5.31 -1.32 -3.44
CA ASN A 488 4.76 -1.74 -2.13
C ASN A 488 3.87 -0.67 -1.46
N LEU A 489 3.63 0.48 -2.10
CA LEU A 489 2.73 1.52 -1.57
C LEU A 489 1.27 1.17 -1.89
N GLN A 490 0.68 0.27 -1.10
CA GLN A 490 -0.66 -0.29 -1.31
C GLN A 490 -1.46 -0.36 0.01
N PRO A 491 -1.97 0.78 0.51
CA PRO A 491 -2.69 0.84 1.78
C PRO A 491 -4.01 0.06 1.70
N LYS A 492 -4.15 -0.98 2.52
CA LYS A 492 -5.26 -1.94 2.45
C LYS A 492 -6.56 -1.41 3.09
N ASN A 493 -6.46 -0.46 4.04
CA ASN A 493 -7.59 0.30 4.62
C ASN A 493 -7.13 1.71 5.09
N PRO A 494 -6.83 2.67 4.19
CA PRO A 494 -6.36 4.00 4.59
C PRO A 494 -7.47 4.79 5.31
N LYS A 495 -7.18 5.34 6.50
CA LYS A 495 -8.08 6.30 7.15
C LYS A 495 -8.08 7.59 6.34
N PHE A 496 -9.26 8.01 5.88
CA PHE A 496 -9.43 9.21 5.05
C PHE A 496 -8.83 10.53 5.65
N GLN A 497 -8.66 10.62 6.97
CA GLN A 497 -8.11 11.81 7.64
C GLN A 497 -6.58 11.79 7.82
N GLU A 498 -5.91 10.65 7.69
CA GLU A 498 -4.46 10.50 7.92
C GLU A 498 -3.73 10.39 6.56
N PRO A 499 -2.54 11.01 6.38
CA PRO A 499 -1.73 10.81 5.19
C PRO A 499 -1.13 9.40 5.17
N VAL A 500 -0.85 8.88 3.98
CA VAL A 500 -0.23 7.56 3.76
C VAL A 500 1.29 7.72 3.66
N THR A 501 1.93 8.05 4.79
CA THR A 501 3.39 8.17 4.90
C THR A 501 4.03 6.81 5.17
N LEU A 502 4.81 6.32 4.21
CA LEU A 502 5.62 5.10 4.28
C LEU A 502 7.06 5.49 3.90
N ASP A 503 8.06 5.16 4.72
CA ASP A 503 9.47 5.44 4.40
C ASP A 503 9.98 4.49 3.30
N PHE A 504 10.96 4.92 2.51
CA PHE A 504 11.73 4.01 1.65
C PHE A 504 12.36 2.84 2.43
N LEU A 505 12.80 3.06 3.68
CA LEU A 505 13.37 2.02 4.55
C LEU A 505 12.32 1.10 5.20
N ASP A 506 11.05 1.50 5.21
CA ASP A 506 9.92 0.63 5.59
C ASP A 506 9.36 -0.12 4.36
N ALA A 507 9.45 0.49 3.17
CA ALA A 507 8.94 -0.06 1.91
C ALA A 507 9.84 -1.15 1.29
N GLU A 508 11.14 -1.15 1.60
CA GLU A 508 12.11 -2.16 1.22
C GLU A 508 12.86 -2.73 2.44
N LEU A 509 13.54 -3.87 2.27
CA LEU A 509 14.49 -4.36 3.28
C LEU A 509 15.63 -3.35 3.50
N GLU A 510 15.76 -2.87 4.74
CA GLU A 510 16.81 -1.93 5.18
C GLU A 510 18.22 -2.52 4.99
N ASN A 511 19.18 -1.64 4.68
CA ASN A 511 20.60 -1.94 4.48
C ASN A 511 21.39 -0.62 4.62
N ASP A 512 22.55 -0.62 5.29
CA ASP A 512 23.44 0.55 5.44
C ASP A 512 23.67 1.32 4.14
N ILE A 513 23.75 0.61 3.02
CA ILE A 513 23.96 1.19 1.69
C ILE A 513 22.69 1.86 1.15
N LYS A 514 21.50 1.34 1.47
CA LYS A 514 20.21 1.98 1.13
C LYS A 514 19.95 3.22 1.97
N VAL A 515 20.38 3.24 3.24
CA VAL A 515 20.37 4.46 4.06
C VAL A 515 21.22 5.55 3.40
N GLN A 516 22.42 5.22 2.89
CA GLN A 516 23.25 6.17 2.13
C GLN A 516 22.57 6.65 0.83
N ILE A 517 21.91 5.76 0.08
CA ILE A 517 21.17 6.15 -1.15
C ILE A 517 20.03 7.11 -0.81
N ARG A 518 19.23 6.80 0.24
CA ARG A 518 18.16 7.68 0.75
C ARG A 518 18.68 9.06 1.13
N THR A 519 19.81 9.14 1.85
CA THR A 519 20.45 10.42 2.20
C THR A 519 20.86 11.20 0.95
N LEU A 520 21.60 10.60 0.02
CA LEU A 520 22.03 11.27 -1.22
C LEU A 520 20.84 11.73 -2.09
N MET A 521 19.76 10.96 -2.14
CA MET A 521 18.53 11.34 -2.84
C MET A 521 17.80 12.53 -2.20
N ILE A 522 17.79 12.61 -0.85
CA ILE A 522 17.25 13.75 -0.09
C ILE A 522 18.13 15.00 -0.22
N ASP A 523 19.45 14.83 -0.20
CA ASP A 523 20.43 15.89 -0.47
C ASP A 523 20.42 16.33 -1.95
N ARG A 524 19.64 15.65 -2.80
CA ARG A 524 19.38 15.90 -4.23
C ARG A 524 20.57 15.65 -5.17
N ASP A 525 21.62 15.00 -4.69
CA ASP A 525 22.78 14.62 -5.50
C ASP A 525 22.44 13.43 -6.42
N PRO A 526 22.51 13.57 -7.76
CA PRO A 526 22.24 12.46 -8.69
C PRO A 526 23.37 11.41 -8.65
N GLY A 527 23.03 10.13 -8.84
CA GLY A 527 24.01 9.05 -8.73
C GLY A 527 23.54 7.67 -9.19
N GLU A 528 24.46 6.72 -9.15
CA GLU A 528 24.25 5.31 -9.49
C GLU A 528 25.03 4.43 -8.50
N LYS A 529 24.43 3.31 -8.06
CA LYS A 529 25.04 2.36 -7.12
C LYS A 529 24.48 0.95 -7.32
N THR A 530 25.36 0.00 -7.65
CA THR A 530 25.04 -1.43 -7.68
C THR A 530 25.29 -2.07 -6.32
N ILE A 531 24.32 -2.85 -5.83
CA ILE A 531 24.40 -3.58 -4.56
C ILE A 531 23.89 -5.02 -4.72
N GLU A 532 24.46 -5.96 -3.96
CA GLU A 532 23.76 -7.20 -3.64
C GLU A 532 22.79 -6.90 -2.51
N THR A 533 21.49 -7.17 -2.71
CA THR A 533 20.44 -6.91 -1.73
C THR A 533 19.52 -8.12 -1.61
N LEU A 534 18.97 -8.30 -0.41
CA LEU A 534 17.78 -9.13 -0.23
C LEU A 534 16.58 -8.42 -0.85
N VAL A 535 15.71 -9.19 -1.50
CA VAL A 535 14.46 -8.74 -2.14
C VAL A 535 13.31 -9.57 -1.55
N LYS A 536 12.30 -8.89 -1.01
CA LYS A 536 11.08 -9.53 -0.49
C LYS A 536 10.20 -9.98 -1.66
N SER A 537 9.69 -11.20 -1.61
CA SER A 537 8.78 -11.73 -2.62
C SER A 537 7.40 -11.06 -2.57
N GLN A 538 6.70 -11.03 -3.70
CA GLN A 538 5.38 -10.38 -3.86
C GLN A 538 4.28 -11.01 -3.00
N ASP A 539 4.40 -12.31 -2.72
CA ASP A 539 3.53 -13.09 -1.83
C ASP A 539 4.02 -13.11 -0.37
N GLU A 540 5.01 -12.28 -0.02
CA GLU A 540 5.54 -12.05 1.32
C GLU A 540 6.12 -13.28 2.05
N ARG A 541 6.13 -14.47 1.43
CA ARG A 541 6.64 -15.74 1.99
C ARG A 541 8.15 -15.94 1.87
N TYR A 542 8.77 -15.41 0.81
CA TYR A 542 10.16 -15.69 0.45
C TYR A 542 11.03 -14.43 0.44
N ILE A 543 12.33 -14.60 0.64
CA ILE A 543 13.38 -13.62 0.35
C ILE A 543 14.37 -14.24 -0.62
N ASP A 544 14.70 -13.50 -1.68
CA ASP A 544 15.71 -13.85 -2.67
C ASP A 544 16.87 -12.84 -2.66
N ARG A 545 18.10 -13.29 -2.94
CA ARG A 545 19.26 -12.40 -3.13
C ARG A 545 19.33 -11.97 -4.59
N GLY A 546 19.44 -10.67 -4.84
CA GLY A 546 19.57 -10.12 -6.19
C GLY A 546 20.61 -9.00 -6.24
N ILE A 547 21.39 -8.96 -7.33
CA ILE A 547 22.26 -7.82 -7.65
C ILE A 547 21.39 -6.78 -8.36
N ARG A 548 21.24 -5.61 -7.75
CA ARG A 548 20.38 -4.52 -8.22
C ARG A 548 21.16 -3.21 -8.32
N THR A 549 21.04 -2.54 -9.46
CA THR A 549 21.56 -1.20 -9.69
C THR A 549 20.47 -0.18 -9.44
N TYR A 550 20.71 0.71 -8.48
CA TYR A 550 19.88 1.87 -8.19
C TYR A 550 20.48 3.07 -8.93
N THR A 551 19.70 3.78 -9.73
CA THR A 551 20.08 5.03 -10.42
C THR A 551 19.07 6.11 -10.07
N TRP A 552 19.51 7.32 -9.70
CA TRP A 552 18.62 8.38 -9.22
C TRP A 552 19.03 9.78 -9.67
N ALA A 553 18.03 10.66 -9.82
CA ALA A 553 18.20 12.08 -10.11
C ALA A 553 17.05 12.92 -9.52
N PRO A 554 17.31 14.19 -9.14
CA PRO A 554 16.26 15.08 -8.64
C PRO A 554 15.25 15.44 -9.73
N VAL A 555 13.98 15.57 -9.34
CA VAL A 555 12.96 16.21 -10.19
C VAL A 555 13.16 17.73 -10.07
N ASN A 556 13.47 18.38 -11.17
CA ASN A 556 13.64 19.84 -11.18
C ASN A 556 12.27 20.53 -11.04
N GLY A 557 12.24 21.67 -10.34
CA GLY A 557 11.01 22.43 -10.10
C GLY A 557 10.09 21.89 -8.98
N THR A 558 10.46 20.79 -8.31
CA THR A 558 9.87 20.31 -7.06
C THR A 558 10.97 19.85 -6.10
N ASP A 559 10.61 19.27 -4.95
CA ASP A 559 11.56 18.71 -3.96
C ASP A 559 11.60 17.17 -3.98
N TYR A 560 11.01 16.54 -4.99
CA TYR A 560 11.04 15.09 -5.17
C TYR A 560 12.34 14.61 -5.83
N SER A 561 12.77 13.40 -5.49
CA SER A 561 13.91 12.71 -6.09
C SER A 561 13.44 11.38 -6.68
N LEU A 562 13.72 11.14 -7.97
CA LEU A 562 13.26 9.97 -8.71
C LEU A 562 14.41 8.97 -8.88
N ALA A 563 14.12 7.70 -8.67
CA ALA A 563 15.03 6.59 -8.89
C ALA A 563 14.42 5.48 -9.75
N LEU A 564 15.31 4.67 -10.32
CA LEU A 564 15.03 3.44 -11.06
C LEU A 564 15.93 2.33 -10.51
N VAL A 565 15.33 1.19 -10.19
CA VAL A 565 16.03 -0.04 -9.84
C VAL A 565 16.00 -0.97 -11.04
N LEU A 566 17.17 -1.46 -11.48
CA LEU A 566 17.29 -2.51 -12.50
C LEU A 566 18.15 -3.67 -11.98
N PRO A 567 17.77 -4.95 -12.20
CA PRO A 567 18.71 -6.05 -12.20
C PRO A 567 19.63 -6.02 -13.44
N GLU A 568 20.83 -6.58 -13.34
CA GLU A 568 21.84 -6.59 -14.42
C GLU A 568 21.31 -7.14 -15.76
N TYR A 569 20.44 -8.15 -15.73
CA TYR A 569 19.88 -8.77 -16.94
C TYR A 569 18.76 -7.97 -17.63
N SER A 570 18.28 -6.85 -17.08
CA SER A 570 17.31 -5.96 -17.75
C SER A 570 17.90 -4.64 -18.26
N LEU A 571 19.24 -4.55 -18.33
CA LEU A 571 19.96 -3.55 -19.12
C LEU A 571 19.65 -3.65 -20.64
N HIS A 572 19.02 -4.73 -21.08
CA HIS A 572 18.57 -4.95 -22.45
C HIS A 572 17.08 -5.32 -22.50
N TYR A 573 16.41 -4.95 -23.59
CA TYR A 573 15.02 -5.33 -23.86
C TYR A 573 14.80 -5.65 -25.34
N ILE A 574 13.69 -6.34 -25.64
CA ILE A 574 13.33 -6.80 -26.98
C ILE A 574 12.28 -5.87 -27.59
N GLU A 575 12.61 -5.20 -28.69
CA GLU A 575 11.65 -4.43 -29.49
C GLU A 575 11.22 -5.24 -30.73
N ALA A 576 9.91 -5.36 -30.94
CA ALA A 576 9.34 -6.13 -32.04
C ALA A 576 9.43 -5.37 -33.38
N ASN A 577 9.95 -6.02 -34.43
CA ASN A 577 10.04 -5.46 -35.79
C ASN A 577 9.26 -6.34 -36.77
N LEU A 578 7.95 -6.12 -36.84
CA LEU A 578 6.99 -7.01 -37.51
C LEU A 578 6.19 -6.30 -38.60
N GLY A 579 6.80 -6.07 -39.76
CA GLY A 579 6.15 -5.44 -40.91
C GLY A 579 5.10 -6.31 -41.64
N ASP A 580 5.13 -7.63 -41.46
CA ASP A 580 4.26 -8.57 -42.18
C ASP A 580 2.87 -8.72 -41.55
N THR A 581 1.86 -8.09 -42.15
CA THR A 581 0.45 -8.17 -41.72
C THR A 581 -0.12 -9.59 -41.69
N ILE A 582 0.37 -10.49 -42.56
CA ILE A 582 -0.07 -11.90 -42.61
C ILE A 582 0.40 -12.68 -41.37
N LYS A 583 1.63 -12.45 -40.91
CA LYS A 583 2.19 -13.13 -39.72
C LYS A 583 1.55 -12.64 -38.43
N GLN A 584 1.20 -11.35 -38.37
CA GLN A 584 0.40 -10.79 -37.29
C GLN A 584 -0.94 -11.55 -37.16
N ALA A 585 -1.69 -11.68 -38.25
CA ALA A 585 -3.01 -12.34 -38.29
C ALA A 585 -2.99 -13.78 -37.74
N MET A 586 -2.19 -14.68 -38.35
CA MET A 586 -2.14 -16.11 -37.98
C MET A 586 -1.85 -16.36 -36.50
N SER A 587 -1.16 -15.43 -35.83
CA SER A 587 -0.80 -15.58 -34.43
C SER A 587 -1.97 -15.28 -33.50
N PHE A 588 -2.75 -14.24 -33.77
CA PHE A 588 -3.88 -13.83 -32.90
C PHE A 588 -4.93 -14.94 -32.74
N GLU A 589 -5.21 -15.64 -33.83
CA GLU A 589 -6.10 -16.80 -33.87
C GLU A 589 -5.79 -17.84 -32.77
N THR A 590 -4.51 -18.00 -32.41
CA THR A 590 -4.08 -18.96 -31.38
C THR A 590 -4.48 -18.57 -29.95
N MET A 591 -5.25 -17.48 -29.78
CA MET A 591 -5.82 -17.00 -28.51
C MET A 591 -7.35 -16.99 -28.50
N GLN A 592 -8.01 -17.44 -29.58
CA GLN A 592 -9.47 -17.58 -29.62
C GLN A 592 -9.92 -18.66 -28.63
N GLN A 593 -10.99 -18.38 -27.86
CA GLN A 593 -11.51 -19.31 -26.84
C GLN A 593 -11.91 -20.67 -27.45
N GLU A 594 -12.39 -20.68 -28.69
CA GLU A 594 -12.75 -21.89 -29.44
C GLU A 594 -11.55 -22.83 -29.67
N LYS A 595 -10.33 -22.29 -29.75
CA LYS A 595 -9.09 -23.07 -29.96
C LYS A 595 -8.36 -23.42 -28.66
N PHE A 596 -8.95 -23.17 -27.49
CA PHE A 596 -8.33 -23.51 -26.18
C PHE A 596 -8.14 -25.01 -25.96
N GLU A 597 -8.90 -25.87 -26.65
CA GLU A 597 -8.70 -27.33 -26.63
C GLU A 597 -7.42 -27.74 -27.38
N GLU A 598 -6.89 -26.87 -28.24
CA GLU A 598 -5.67 -27.09 -29.01
C GLU A 598 -4.46 -26.35 -28.42
N TYR A 599 -4.57 -25.03 -28.24
CA TYR A 599 -3.46 -24.17 -27.83
C TYR A 599 -3.36 -23.94 -26.31
N GLY A 600 -4.31 -24.50 -25.56
CA GLY A 600 -4.44 -24.31 -24.12
C GLY A 600 -5.26 -23.06 -23.75
N TYR A 601 -5.66 -23.00 -22.48
CA TYR A 601 -6.33 -21.84 -21.91
C TYR A 601 -5.37 -20.66 -21.92
N THR A 602 -5.72 -19.59 -22.63
CA THR A 602 -4.89 -18.38 -22.72
C THR A 602 -5.44 -17.30 -21.80
N PHE A 603 -4.61 -16.81 -20.87
CA PHE A 603 -4.83 -15.56 -20.15
C PHE A 603 -4.08 -14.42 -20.83
N ILE A 604 -4.66 -13.22 -20.82
CA ILE A 604 -4.02 -11.98 -21.28
C ILE A 604 -4.02 -10.93 -20.16
N ALA A 605 -2.87 -10.31 -19.89
CA ALA A 605 -2.69 -9.37 -18.80
C ALA A 605 -3.55 -8.11 -19.00
N PRO A 606 -4.25 -7.62 -17.97
CA PRO A 606 -5.15 -6.46 -18.01
C PRO A 606 -4.40 -5.11 -18.17
N ARG A 607 -3.81 -4.88 -19.36
CA ARG A 607 -3.03 -3.68 -19.71
C ARG A 607 -3.84 -2.72 -20.61
N GLU A 608 -3.57 -1.40 -20.56
CA GLU A 608 -4.09 -0.41 -21.53
C GLU A 608 -3.43 -0.61 -22.92
N TYR A 609 -3.79 -1.67 -23.66
CA TYR A 609 -3.26 -1.94 -25.01
C TYR A 609 -3.70 -0.89 -26.04
N CYS A 610 -4.96 -0.45 -25.95
CA CYS A 610 -5.61 0.54 -26.80
C CYS A 610 -6.51 1.42 -25.93
N LYS A 611 -6.66 2.72 -26.25
CA LYS A 611 -7.51 3.64 -25.48
C LYS A 611 -9.00 3.26 -25.45
N ASP A 612 -9.46 2.56 -26.50
CA ASP A 612 -10.87 2.18 -26.66
C ASP A 612 -11.20 0.83 -26.00
N LEU A 613 -10.18 0.04 -25.64
CA LEU A 613 -10.34 -1.27 -24.99
C LEU A 613 -10.41 -1.09 -23.47
N LYS A 614 -11.57 -1.36 -22.89
CA LYS A 614 -11.75 -1.29 -21.43
C LYS A 614 -11.09 -2.48 -20.75
N VAL A 615 -10.29 -2.21 -19.72
CA VAL A 615 -9.74 -3.24 -18.85
C VAL A 615 -10.85 -3.81 -17.95
N SER A 616 -11.06 -5.13 -17.98
CA SER A 616 -11.99 -5.84 -17.10
C SER A 616 -11.25 -6.74 -16.11
N SER A 617 -11.77 -6.88 -14.90
CA SER A 617 -11.26 -7.82 -13.88
C SER A 617 -11.59 -9.29 -14.22
N ASN A 618 -12.56 -9.54 -15.10
CA ASN A 618 -12.83 -10.87 -15.62
C ASN A 618 -11.98 -11.11 -16.87
N ASN A 619 -10.93 -11.93 -16.75
CA ASN A 619 -9.96 -12.15 -17.83
C ASN A 619 -10.62 -12.74 -19.10
N THR A 620 -11.60 -13.64 -18.93
CA THR A 620 -12.33 -14.24 -20.05
C THR A 620 -13.09 -13.20 -20.85
N GLN A 621 -13.73 -12.23 -20.18
CA GLN A 621 -14.41 -11.12 -20.84
C GLN A 621 -13.39 -10.18 -21.51
N PHE A 622 -12.32 -9.81 -20.81
CA PHE A 622 -11.28 -8.94 -21.37
C PHE A 622 -10.62 -9.55 -22.61
N LEU A 623 -10.43 -10.88 -22.63
CA LEU A 623 -9.94 -11.61 -23.80
C LEU A 623 -10.98 -11.67 -24.94
N MET A 624 -12.28 -11.80 -24.64
CA MET A 624 -13.34 -11.67 -25.65
C MET A 624 -13.32 -10.28 -26.27
N ASP A 625 -13.32 -9.21 -25.46
CA ASP A 625 -13.26 -7.82 -25.92
C ASP A 625 -11.99 -7.55 -26.76
N PHE A 626 -10.84 -8.12 -26.34
CA PHE A 626 -9.56 -8.04 -27.06
C PHE A 626 -9.57 -8.83 -28.39
N ASN A 627 -10.17 -10.03 -28.42
CA ASN A 627 -10.25 -10.85 -29.62
C ASN A 627 -11.29 -10.30 -30.62
N GLU A 628 -12.46 -9.82 -30.20
CA GLU A 628 -13.48 -9.23 -31.10
C GLU A 628 -12.92 -8.01 -31.86
N TYR A 629 -12.08 -7.22 -31.20
CA TYR A 629 -11.35 -6.11 -31.83
C TYR A 629 -10.46 -6.55 -33.02
N ILE A 630 -10.02 -7.82 -33.02
CA ILE A 630 -9.02 -8.38 -33.95
C ILE A 630 -9.66 -9.34 -34.97
N ASP A 631 -10.65 -10.13 -34.57
CA ASP A 631 -11.36 -11.16 -35.37
C ASP A 631 -12.18 -10.59 -36.55
N ARG A 632 -12.10 -9.28 -36.80
CA ARG A 632 -12.43 -8.69 -38.10
C ARG A 632 -11.53 -9.19 -39.25
N LYS A 633 -10.55 -10.09 -38.99
CA LYS A 633 -9.77 -10.89 -39.96
C LYS A 633 -9.49 -12.32 -39.41
N THR A 634 -9.27 -13.31 -40.29
CA THR A 634 -9.46 -14.78 -40.07
C THR A 634 -8.46 -15.64 -40.93
N PRO A 635 -8.58 -16.99 -41.14
CA PRO A 635 -8.57 -18.22 -40.26
C PRO A 635 -7.54 -19.33 -40.75
N ASN A 636 -7.27 -20.57 -40.24
CA ASN A 636 -7.57 -21.41 -39.04
C ASN A 636 -6.64 -22.70 -38.94
N ASP A 637 -6.71 -23.44 -37.81
CA ASP A 637 -6.75 -24.94 -37.65
C ASP A 637 -5.48 -25.85 -37.39
N PRO A 638 -5.59 -27.12 -36.89
CA PRO A 638 -5.04 -27.46 -35.53
C PRO A 638 -4.39 -28.87 -35.23
N LEU A 639 -3.82 -29.07 -34.00
CA LEU A 639 -3.88 -30.27 -33.06
C LEU A 639 -2.62 -31.01 -32.47
N CYS A 640 -2.77 -31.35 -31.15
CA CYS A 640 -2.46 -32.61 -30.40
C CYS A 640 -1.28 -32.80 -29.39
N GLU A 641 -1.43 -33.81 -28.49
CA GLU A 641 -0.80 -33.93 -27.14
C GLU A 641 -0.01 -35.25 -26.86
N TYR A 642 0.74 -35.48 -25.77
CA TYR A 642 0.30 -35.74 -24.38
C TYR A 642 1.38 -35.49 -23.28
N GLY A 643 1.02 -35.42 -21.99
CA GLY A 643 1.86 -36.02 -20.93
C GLY A 643 2.21 -35.24 -19.64
N VAL A 644 1.53 -34.13 -19.30
CA VAL A 644 1.80 -33.35 -18.06
C VAL A 644 0.46 -32.92 -17.44
N LEU A 645 0.39 -32.80 -16.11
CA LEU A 645 -0.83 -32.41 -15.37
C LEU A 645 -1.27 -30.98 -15.74
N ALA A 646 -0.32 -30.04 -15.70
CA ALA A 646 -0.45 -28.69 -16.23
C ALA A 646 0.94 -28.22 -16.72
N ARG A 647 1.00 -27.59 -17.89
CA ARG A 647 2.15 -26.83 -18.40
C ARG A 647 1.72 -25.37 -18.49
N PHE A 648 2.61 -24.44 -18.23
CA PHE A 648 2.35 -23.04 -18.55
C PHE A 648 3.58 -22.36 -19.14
N VAL A 649 3.33 -21.29 -19.88
CA VAL A 649 4.36 -20.34 -20.33
C VAL A 649 3.85 -18.93 -20.02
N ALA A 650 4.39 -18.33 -18.96
CA ALA A 650 4.20 -16.93 -18.63
C ALA A 650 5.29 -16.08 -19.32
N THR A 651 4.93 -14.87 -19.79
CA THR A 651 5.77 -14.09 -20.71
C THR A 651 5.72 -12.59 -20.45
N ASP A 652 6.81 -11.89 -20.77
CA ASP A 652 6.99 -10.45 -20.52
C ASP A 652 5.90 -9.57 -21.17
N GLY A 653 5.40 -9.99 -22.34
CA GLY A 653 4.28 -9.37 -23.04
C GLY A 653 2.90 -9.58 -22.41
N GLY A 654 2.82 -10.20 -21.22
CA GLY A 654 1.58 -10.34 -20.47
C GLY A 654 0.68 -11.47 -20.95
N ILE A 655 1.21 -12.54 -21.53
CA ILE A 655 0.41 -13.70 -21.93
C ILE A 655 0.86 -14.92 -21.12
N THR A 656 -0.11 -15.58 -20.51
CA THR A 656 0.10 -16.84 -19.78
C THR A 656 -0.80 -17.90 -20.41
N ARG A 657 -0.22 -18.85 -21.13
CA ARG A 657 -0.97 -20.05 -21.57
C ARG A 657 -0.84 -21.14 -20.54
N VAL A 658 -1.93 -21.83 -20.24
CA VAL A 658 -2.02 -22.99 -19.35
C VAL A 658 -2.63 -24.15 -20.13
N TYR A 659 -1.98 -25.31 -20.10
CA TYR A 659 -2.32 -26.46 -20.92
C TYR A 659 -2.29 -27.75 -20.09
N PRO A 660 -3.29 -28.64 -20.13
CA PRO A 660 -4.52 -28.57 -20.95
C PRO A 660 -5.55 -27.59 -20.39
N LYS A 661 -6.63 -27.34 -21.16
CA LYS A 661 -7.68 -26.36 -20.83
C LYS A 661 -8.23 -26.50 -19.41
N SER A 662 -8.47 -27.72 -18.93
CA SER A 662 -9.01 -27.99 -17.59
C SER A 662 -8.12 -27.46 -16.46
N ALA A 663 -6.80 -27.47 -16.64
CA ALA A 663 -5.86 -26.90 -15.66
C ALA A 663 -5.82 -25.36 -15.69
N GLY A 664 -6.32 -24.73 -16.76
CA GLY A 664 -6.55 -23.29 -16.82
C GLY A 664 -7.78 -22.84 -16.03
N GLU A 665 -8.77 -23.71 -15.87
CA GLU A 665 -9.96 -23.45 -15.03
C GLU A 665 -9.64 -23.59 -13.52
N GLU A 666 -8.56 -24.30 -13.18
CA GLU A 666 -8.01 -24.43 -11.81
C GLU A 666 -6.86 -23.43 -11.51
N TRP A 667 -6.57 -22.48 -12.41
CA TRP A 667 -5.42 -21.57 -12.29
C TRP A 667 -5.71 -20.35 -11.39
N GLY A 668 -5.23 -20.39 -10.14
CA GLY A 668 -5.42 -19.33 -9.13
C GLY A 668 -4.43 -18.14 -9.20
N GLU A 669 -3.38 -18.22 -10.00
CA GLU A 669 -2.30 -17.22 -10.08
C GLU A 669 -2.67 -15.98 -10.92
N ASN A 670 -2.15 -14.80 -10.56
CA ASN A 670 -2.52 -13.53 -11.21
C ASN A 670 -2.14 -13.50 -12.70
N SER A 671 -3.13 -13.16 -13.54
CA SER A 671 -2.98 -12.99 -15.00
C SER A 671 -2.03 -11.86 -15.44
N GLU A 672 -1.78 -10.83 -14.62
CA GLU A 672 -0.68 -9.90 -14.87
C GLU A 672 0.65 -10.50 -14.39
N THR A 673 1.39 -11.04 -15.35
CA THR A 673 2.78 -11.53 -15.22
C THR A 673 3.73 -10.63 -14.43
N TYR A 674 3.54 -9.31 -14.47
CA TYR A 674 4.36 -8.34 -13.73
C TYR A 674 4.04 -8.26 -12.24
N ASP A 675 2.94 -8.88 -11.82
CA ASP A 675 2.49 -8.94 -10.44
C ASP A 675 2.48 -10.40 -9.90
N SER A 676 2.82 -11.41 -10.73
CA SER A 676 2.96 -12.82 -10.32
C SER A 676 4.26 -13.09 -9.54
N SER A 677 4.18 -13.72 -8.36
CA SER A 677 5.35 -13.99 -7.49
C SER A 677 6.39 -14.90 -8.16
N PHE A 678 5.96 -16.06 -8.68
CA PHE A 678 6.86 -17.06 -9.26
C PHE A 678 7.66 -16.52 -10.46
N TYR A 679 7.10 -15.59 -11.22
CA TYR A 679 7.75 -15.00 -12.41
C TYR A 679 8.93 -14.11 -12.00
N LYS A 680 8.75 -13.27 -10.97
CA LYS A 680 9.83 -12.44 -10.39
C LYS A 680 10.97 -13.30 -9.84
N ARG A 681 10.64 -14.30 -9.00
CA ARG A 681 11.61 -15.22 -8.40
C ARG A 681 12.38 -16.05 -9.43
N SER A 682 11.73 -16.41 -10.53
CA SER A 682 12.34 -17.16 -11.65
C SER A 682 13.39 -16.37 -12.43
N LEU A 683 13.33 -15.03 -12.42
CA LEU A 683 14.23 -14.18 -13.19
C LEU A 683 15.51 -13.83 -12.41
N ASP A 684 15.38 -13.60 -11.10
CA ASP A 684 16.55 -13.40 -10.21
C ASP A 684 17.39 -14.68 -10.04
N ASN A 685 16.85 -15.86 -10.35
CA ASN A 685 17.52 -17.16 -10.18
C ASN A 685 17.82 -17.86 -11.52
N ASP A 686 18.95 -18.57 -11.59
CA ASP A 686 19.34 -19.38 -12.77
C ASP A 686 18.96 -20.87 -12.65
N ILE A 687 18.30 -21.25 -11.55
CA ILE A 687 17.88 -22.61 -11.21
C ILE A 687 16.37 -22.78 -11.33
N TYR A 688 15.87 -24.01 -11.18
CA TYR A 688 14.44 -24.26 -11.02
C TYR A 688 13.99 -23.85 -9.62
N ILE A 689 13.02 -22.94 -9.57
CA ILE A 689 12.32 -22.48 -8.37
C ILE A 689 11.06 -23.32 -8.18
N PHE A 690 10.80 -23.68 -6.93
CA PHE A 690 9.63 -24.44 -6.50
C PHE A 690 8.82 -23.55 -5.57
N THR A 691 7.51 -23.45 -5.81
CA THR A 691 6.59 -22.62 -5.02
C THR A 691 5.58 -23.53 -4.33
N ALA A 692 5.48 -23.45 -3.01
CA ALA A 692 4.51 -24.19 -2.22
C ALA A 692 3.07 -23.70 -2.47
N PRO A 693 2.05 -24.60 -2.54
CA PRO A 693 0.64 -24.22 -2.64
C PRO A 693 0.15 -23.48 -1.40
N TYR A 694 -0.96 -22.75 -1.51
CA TYR A 694 -1.59 -22.11 -0.36
C TYR A 694 -2.55 -23.06 0.37
N VAL A 695 -2.50 -23.05 1.70
CA VAL A 695 -3.37 -23.87 2.56
C VAL A 695 -4.59 -23.05 2.97
N ASN A 696 -5.71 -23.26 2.27
CA ASN A 696 -6.88 -22.40 2.35
C ASN A 696 -8.09 -23.11 2.99
N LYS A 697 -8.91 -22.38 3.75
CA LYS A 697 -10.05 -22.95 4.51
C LYS A 697 -11.19 -23.49 3.64
N SER A 698 -11.20 -23.14 2.35
CA SER A 698 -12.23 -23.51 1.36
C SER A 698 -11.83 -24.64 0.41
N GLY A 699 -10.57 -25.11 0.45
CA GLY A 699 -10.07 -26.15 -0.45
C GLY A 699 -8.54 -26.14 -0.57
N TYR A 700 -7.97 -27.26 -1.03
CA TYR A 700 -6.55 -27.39 -1.36
C TYR A 700 -6.30 -27.06 -2.84
N GLU A 701 -5.31 -26.22 -3.13
CA GLU A 701 -4.72 -26.15 -4.48
C GLU A 701 -3.87 -27.41 -4.71
N SER A 702 -4.24 -28.23 -5.71
CA SER A 702 -3.71 -29.59 -5.90
C SER A 702 -2.38 -29.66 -6.69
N GLY A 703 -1.50 -28.66 -6.51
CA GLY A 703 -0.28 -28.52 -7.31
C GLY A 703 0.94 -27.96 -6.53
N ILE A 704 2.14 -28.33 -6.98
CA ILE A 704 3.39 -27.63 -6.64
C ILE A 704 3.85 -26.98 -7.92
N LEU A 705 3.95 -25.65 -7.94
CA LEU A 705 4.39 -24.91 -9.11
C LEU A 705 5.92 -24.93 -9.18
N VAL A 706 6.46 -25.28 -10.34
CA VAL A 706 7.90 -25.21 -10.64
C VAL A 706 8.09 -24.24 -11.80
N SER A 707 9.09 -23.38 -11.71
CA SER A 707 9.35 -22.34 -12.70
C SER A 707 10.86 -22.05 -12.84
N LYS A 708 11.29 -21.63 -14.02
CA LYS A 708 12.68 -21.24 -14.31
C LYS A 708 12.71 -20.31 -15.51
N ALA A 709 13.47 -19.22 -15.45
CA ALA A 709 13.72 -18.38 -16.62
C ALA A 709 14.54 -19.09 -17.73
N VAL A 710 14.12 -18.85 -18.98
CA VAL A 710 14.93 -18.99 -20.19
C VAL A 710 15.99 -17.88 -20.19
N ASP A 711 17.23 -18.20 -20.56
CA ASP A 711 18.37 -17.28 -20.55
C ASP A 711 19.00 -17.24 -21.96
N LEU A 712 19.03 -16.05 -22.57
CA LEU A 712 19.53 -15.78 -23.91
C LEU A 712 20.75 -14.85 -23.83
N ASP A 713 21.81 -15.17 -24.57
CA ASP A 713 22.94 -14.27 -24.83
C ASP A 713 22.98 -13.99 -26.33
N ILE A 714 22.71 -12.74 -26.73
CA ILE A 714 22.76 -12.30 -28.13
C ILE A 714 23.83 -11.21 -28.25
N ASN A 715 24.95 -11.55 -28.89
CA ASN A 715 26.10 -10.65 -29.08
C ASN A 715 26.70 -10.06 -27.78
N GLY A 716 26.59 -10.77 -26.65
CA GLY A 716 27.05 -10.32 -25.33
C GLY A 716 25.97 -9.62 -24.49
N ALA A 717 24.75 -9.48 -25.00
CA ALA A 717 23.60 -8.97 -24.26
C ALA A 717 22.76 -10.12 -23.67
N LYS A 718 22.69 -10.21 -22.35
CA LYS A 718 21.81 -11.15 -21.63
C LYS A 718 20.35 -10.71 -21.65
N LEU A 719 19.42 -11.65 -21.81
CA LEU A 719 17.98 -11.45 -21.87
C LEU A 719 17.23 -12.66 -21.28
N LYS A 720 16.17 -12.44 -20.48
CA LYS A 720 15.36 -13.51 -19.86
C LYS A 720 13.84 -13.36 -20.11
N PRO A 721 13.23 -14.04 -21.11
CA PRO A 721 11.87 -13.70 -21.58
C PRO A 721 10.67 -14.58 -21.08
N ALA A 722 10.89 -15.81 -20.61
CA ALA A 722 9.81 -16.78 -20.30
C ALA A 722 10.25 -17.88 -19.31
N GLY A 723 9.35 -18.77 -18.85
CA GLY A 723 9.72 -19.91 -17.99
C GLY A 723 8.73 -21.09 -17.91
N GLU A 724 9.18 -22.25 -17.40
CA GLU A 724 8.53 -23.59 -17.56
C GLU A 724 8.67 -24.55 -16.33
N LEU A 725 7.89 -25.65 -16.30
CA LEU A 725 7.64 -26.59 -15.19
C LEU A 725 7.97 -28.08 -15.49
N LEU A 726 8.40 -28.87 -14.48
CA LEU A 726 8.48 -30.36 -14.50
C LEU A 726 8.17 -30.97 -13.12
N LYS A 727 7.60 -32.19 -13.07
CA LYS A 727 7.31 -32.97 -11.85
C LYS A 727 7.87 -34.40 -11.94
N ASN A 728 8.35 -34.97 -10.83
CA ASN A 728 8.80 -36.36 -10.71
C ASN A 728 8.54 -36.89 -9.28
N THR A 729 8.37 -38.20 -9.10
CA THR A 729 7.94 -38.80 -7.82
C THR A 729 8.59 -40.16 -7.54
N GLN A 730 9.50 -40.21 -6.54
CA GLN A 730 9.66 -41.32 -5.58
C GLN A 730 10.78 -41.03 -4.55
N VAL A 731 10.79 -41.82 -3.46
CA VAL A 731 11.78 -41.96 -2.36
C VAL A 731 11.43 -41.23 -1.05
N ASP A 732 11.38 -42.04 0.01
CA ASP A 732 11.01 -41.71 1.40
C ASP A 732 11.88 -40.61 2.03
N CYS A 733 11.36 -39.39 2.15
CA CYS A 733 11.82 -38.28 3.00
C CYS A 733 10.76 -37.17 3.07
N VAL A 734 10.98 -36.13 3.89
CA VAL A 734 10.35 -34.82 3.66
C VAL A 734 11.19 -33.97 2.70
N ILE A 735 10.53 -33.14 1.90
CA ILE A 735 11.15 -32.14 1.02
C ILE A 735 10.63 -30.76 1.41
N LEU A 736 11.55 -29.86 1.77
CA LEU A 736 11.28 -28.44 1.99
C LEU A 736 11.81 -27.58 0.84
N ASP A 737 11.23 -26.40 0.66
CA ASP A 737 11.75 -25.33 -0.20
C ASP A 737 12.69 -24.36 0.56
N ASP A 738 12.95 -23.19 -0.03
CA ASP A 738 13.82 -22.14 0.53
C ASP A 738 13.15 -21.16 1.49
N GLY A 739 11.81 -21.08 1.49
CA GLY A 739 11.04 -20.44 2.55
C GLY A 739 10.82 -21.36 3.77
N GLY A 740 11.21 -22.63 3.65
CA GLY A 740 10.97 -23.64 4.69
C GLY A 740 9.52 -24.17 4.69
N PHE A 741 8.82 -24.10 3.55
CA PHE A 741 7.49 -24.68 3.41
C PHE A 741 7.58 -26.17 3.02
N LEU A 742 6.62 -26.96 3.49
CA LEU A 742 6.56 -28.40 3.20
C LEU A 742 6.02 -28.65 1.79
N LEU A 743 6.88 -29.14 0.89
CA LEU A 743 6.48 -29.48 -0.49
C LEU A 743 6.02 -30.94 -0.63
N MET A 744 6.69 -31.88 0.05
CA MET A 744 6.38 -33.30 -0.04
C MET A 744 6.74 -34.01 1.26
N SER A 745 5.96 -35.01 1.64
CA SER A 745 6.24 -35.91 2.76
C SER A 745 6.01 -37.37 2.38
N ASN A 746 6.64 -38.27 3.12
CA ASN A 746 6.42 -39.72 3.11
C ASN A 746 5.79 -40.21 4.42
N GLN A 747 5.18 -39.31 5.19
CA GLN A 747 4.33 -39.62 6.34
C GLN A 747 2.92 -39.11 6.04
N ASP A 748 1.93 -40.00 6.09
CA ASP A 748 0.55 -39.69 5.69
C ASP A 748 -0.05 -38.51 6.48
N GLU A 749 0.31 -38.41 7.76
CA GLU A 749 -0.07 -37.30 8.67
C GLU A 749 0.39 -35.92 8.17
N TYR A 750 1.48 -35.86 7.39
CA TYR A 750 2.05 -34.63 6.83
C TYR A 750 1.61 -34.36 5.38
N ILE A 751 0.97 -35.32 4.70
CA ILE A 751 0.49 -35.12 3.31
C ILE A 751 -0.65 -34.10 3.28
N THR A 752 -1.48 -34.07 4.32
CA THR A 752 -2.52 -33.02 4.54
C THR A 752 -1.95 -31.67 4.98
N GLN A 753 -0.65 -31.58 5.25
CA GLN A 753 0.06 -30.38 5.72
C GLN A 753 0.99 -29.78 4.64
N ILE A 754 0.95 -30.31 3.41
CA ILE A 754 1.70 -29.75 2.27
C ILE A 754 1.24 -28.31 2.01
N GLY A 755 2.19 -27.39 1.84
CA GLY A 755 1.97 -25.95 1.77
C GLY A 755 2.10 -25.21 3.11
N GLN A 756 2.07 -25.90 4.26
CA GLN A 756 2.30 -25.27 5.57
C GLN A 756 3.77 -24.93 5.80
N PHE A 757 4.02 -23.94 6.66
CA PHE A 757 5.38 -23.62 7.10
C PHE A 757 5.90 -24.73 8.01
N PHE A 758 7.11 -25.23 7.76
CA PHE A 758 7.61 -26.43 8.44
C PHE A 758 7.82 -26.23 9.95
N GLY A 759 7.98 -25.00 10.42
CA GLY A 759 8.00 -24.70 11.85
C GLY A 759 6.66 -24.87 12.57
N GLU A 760 5.54 -25.01 11.85
CA GLU A 760 4.24 -25.42 12.41
C GLU A 760 4.14 -26.95 12.51
N VAL A 761 4.78 -27.67 11.58
CA VAL A 761 4.75 -29.14 11.44
C VAL A 761 5.75 -29.85 12.37
N ASP A 762 7.00 -29.38 12.44
CA ASP A 762 8.00 -29.76 13.44
C ASP A 762 8.83 -28.54 13.89
N PRO A 763 8.34 -27.75 14.86
CA PRO A 763 9.06 -26.58 15.38
C PRO A 763 10.44 -26.92 15.94
N VAL A 764 10.63 -28.11 16.52
CA VAL A 764 11.88 -28.52 17.16
C VAL A 764 12.97 -28.73 16.10
N LEU A 765 12.63 -29.38 14.99
CA LEU A 765 13.52 -29.50 13.85
C LEU A 765 13.79 -28.13 13.21
N MET A 766 12.77 -27.31 12.97
CA MET A 766 12.97 -26.00 12.31
C MET A 766 13.87 -25.06 13.14
N ILE A 767 13.66 -24.97 14.46
CA ILE A 767 14.56 -24.22 15.38
C ILE A 767 15.99 -24.76 15.31
N THR A 768 16.17 -26.08 15.20
CA THR A 768 17.50 -26.69 15.06
C THR A 768 18.17 -26.33 13.74
N LEU A 769 17.41 -26.31 12.63
CA LEU A 769 17.94 -25.90 11.33
C LEU A 769 18.36 -24.41 11.32
N VAL A 770 17.62 -23.55 12.02
CA VAL A 770 18.02 -22.14 12.22
C VAL A 770 19.27 -22.01 13.10
N ASN A 771 19.28 -22.66 14.27
CA ASN A 771 20.43 -22.67 15.19
C ASN A 771 21.73 -23.23 14.57
N THR A 772 21.62 -24.02 13.50
CA THR A 772 22.76 -24.58 12.76
C THR A 772 23.19 -23.74 11.56
N SER A 773 22.73 -22.47 11.48
CA SER A 773 23.02 -21.48 10.43
C SER A 773 22.61 -21.93 9.02
N LEU A 774 21.57 -22.76 8.93
CA LEU A 774 21.13 -23.35 7.68
C LEU A 774 20.07 -22.49 6.99
N PHE A 775 18.92 -22.36 7.64
CA PHE A 775 17.96 -21.31 7.36
C PHE A 775 18.36 -20.10 8.21
N SER A 776 18.39 -18.95 7.56
CA SER A 776 18.37 -17.65 8.21
C SER A 776 16.99 -17.04 8.03
N PHE A 777 16.66 -16.01 8.80
CA PHE A 777 15.39 -15.32 8.67
C PHE A 777 15.58 -13.82 8.85
N ASN A 778 14.70 -13.04 8.22
CA ASN A 778 14.58 -11.62 8.52
C ASN A 778 13.15 -11.31 8.99
N LYS A 779 13.03 -10.28 9.84
CA LYS A 779 11.77 -9.78 10.38
C LYS A 779 11.46 -8.44 9.73
N THR A 780 10.27 -8.32 9.16
CA THR A 780 9.80 -7.13 8.45
C THR A 780 8.47 -6.65 9.03
N TYR A 781 8.12 -5.39 8.80
CA TYR A 781 6.88 -4.79 9.31
C TYR A 781 6.01 -4.30 8.15
N ASP A 782 4.82 -4.86 7.98
CA ASP A 782 3.80 -4.31 7.09
C ASP A 782 2.93 -3.31 7.87
N TYR A 783 3.23 -2.03 7.70
CA TYR A 783 2.49 -0.89 8.27
C TYR A 783 1.14 -0.61 7.60
N GLN A 784 0.86 -1.30 6.49
CA GLN A 784 -0.36 -1.15 5.69
C GLN A 784 -1.29 -2.37 5.81
N SER A 785 -0.99 -3.29 6.72
CA SER A 785 -1.77 -4.49 7.05
C SER A 785 -3.09 -4.19 7.76
N VAL A 786 -3.95 -5.21 7.89
CA VAL A 786 -5.30 -5.08 8.44
C VAL A 786 -5.63 -6.24 9.38
N CYS A 787 -6.07 -5.90 10.59
CA CYS A 787 -6.31 -6.82 11.71
C CYS A 787 -7.76 -6.72 12.20
N ASP A 788 -8.22 -7.75 12.89
CA ASP A 788 -9.44 -7.68 13.69
C ASP A 788 -9.13 -6.97 15.02
N PRO A 789 -9.96 -6.02 15.49
CA PRO A 789 -9.64 -5.21 16.66
C PRO A 789 -9.68 -6.00 17.97
N GLU A 790 -8.63 -5.91 18.79
CA GLU A 790 -8.60 -6.55 20.10
C GLU A 790 -9.66 -5.98 21.04
N ARG A 791 -10.45 -6.87 21.66
CA ARG A 791 -11.41 -6.49 22.71
C ARG A 791 -10.64 -6.20 24.00
N GLU A 792 -10.25 -4.94 24.21
CA GLU A 792 -9.78 -4.46 25.51
C GLU A 792 -10.76 -4.88 26.61
N THR A 793 -10.30 -5.72 27.53
CA THR A 793 -11.09 -6.19 28.68
C THR A 793 -11.14 -5.11 29.77
N LYS A 794 -11.76 -3.97 29.42
CA LYS A 794 -12.13 -2.89 30.35
C LYS A 794 -13.00 -3.50 31.46
N ALA A 795 -12.38 -3.75 32.62
CA ALA A 795 -13.03 -4.40 33.75
C ALA A 795 -14.34 -3.69 34.09
N ALA A 796 -15.45 -4.41 34.01
CA ALA A 796 -16.78 -3.83 33.98
C ALA A 796 -17.16 -3.19 35.33
N ALA A 797 -16.90 -1.89 35.46
CA ALA A 797 -17.48 -1.03 36.48
C ALA A 797 -19.00 -0.90 36.21
N GLY A 798 -19.77 -1.91 36.63
CA GLY A 798 -21.15 -2.11 36.23
C GLY A 798 -22.08 -0.94 36.53
N LEU A 799 -22.96 -0.61 35.57
CA LEU A 799 -23.96 0.44 35.73
C LEU A 799 -24.91 0.12 36.89
N ARG A 800 -24.88 0.95 37.93
CA ARG A 800 -25.84 0.90 39.05
C ARG A 800 -27.13 1.66 38.73
N SER A 801 -27.92 1.12 37.81
CA SER A 801 -29.32 1.53 37.61
C SER A 801 -30.13 0.38 37.03
N ILE A 802 -30.94 -0.30 37.86
CA ILE A 802 -31.89 -1.31 37.39
C ILE A 802 -33.13 -0.57 36.86
N TYR A 803 -33.34 -0.60 35.54
CA TYR A 803 -34.62 -0.25 34.95
C TYR A 803 -35.59 -1.40 35.16
N VAL A 804 -36.79 -1.11 35.67
CA VAL A 804 -37.86 -2.09 35.86
C VAL A 804 -38.94 -1.80 34.81
N PRO A 805 -39.11 -2.65 33.78
CA PRO A 805 -40.12 -2.43 32.76
C PRO A 805 -41.53 -2.56 33.31
N THR A 806 -42.45 -1.85 32.67
CA THR A 806 -43.87 -1.81 32.99
C THR A 806 -44.68 -2.70 32.04
N ILE A 807 -45.95 -2.95 32.36
CA ILE A 807 -46.85 -3.78 31.54
C ILE A 807 -47.06 -3.17 30.13
N ALA A 808 -46.86 -1.86 29.95
CA ALA A 808 -46.91 -1.21 28.64
C ALA A 808 -45.75 -1.64 27.72
N ASP A 809 -44.54 -1.79 28.29
CA ASP A 809 -43.34 -2.23 27.55
C ASP A 809 -43.50 -3.68 27.04
N MET A 810 -44.32 -4.49 27.72
CA MET A 810 -44.55 -5.90 27.42
C MET A 810 -45.51 -6.15 26.24
N LEU A 811 -46.09 -5.11 25.63
CA LEU A 811 -47.05 -5.22 24.53
C LEU A 811 -46.51 -4.77 23.16
N THR A 812 -45.30 -4.19 23.10
CA THR A 812 -44.65 -3.85 21.82
C THR A 812 -43.88 -5.04 21.24
N VAL A 813 -44.56 -5.88 20.46
CA VAL A 813 -44.00 -7.05 19.77
C VAL A 813 -43.13 -6.60 18.58
N GLY A 814 -41.93 -6.09 18.90
CA GLY A 814 -40.92 -5.65 17.93
C GLY A 814 -39.48 -5.64 18.45
N TRP A 815 -39.25 -5.96 19.73
CA TRP A 815 -37.93 -5.92 20.38
C TRP A 815 -37.25 -7.28 20.58
N TRP A 816 -37.90 -8.39 20.19
CA TRP A 816 -37.39 -9.76 20.36
C TRP A 816 -36.76 -10.34 19.08
N ALA A 817 -36.33 -9.48 18.15
CA ALA A 817 -35.82 -9.87 16.83
C ALA A 817 -34.67 -8.96 16.35
N SER A 818 -33.86 -8.42 17.28
CA SER A 818 -32.85 -7.40 16.98
C SER A 818 -31.61 -7.41 17.89
N THR A 819 -31.39 -8.46 18.69
CA THR A 819 -30.31 -8.51 19.70
C THR A 819 -29.24 -9.59 19.50
N ASP A 820 -29.47 -10.60 18.66
CA ASP A 820 -28.48 -11.69 18.44
C ASP A 820 -27.68 -11.55 17.12
N ASP A 821 -28.29 -11.01 16.05
CA ASP A 821 -27.65 -10.79 14.73
C ASP A 821 -26.81 -9.47 14.63
N LEU A 822 -26.36 -8.92 15.76
CA LEU A 822 -25.63 -7.65 15.82
C LEU A 822 -24.17 -7.80 16.31
N SER A 823 -23.56 -8.96 16.02
CA SER A 823 -22.18 -9.29 16.41
C SER A 823 -21.19 -9.51 15.26
N ASP A 824 -21.64 -9.83 14.04
CA ASP A 824 -20.80 -10.10 12.87
C ASP A 824 -20.69 -8.89 11.91
N ALA A 825 -20.07 -7.81 12.39
CA ALA A 825 -19.55 -6.72 11.55
C ALA A 825 -18.46 -5.87 12.26
N PHE A 826 -17.49 -6.50 12.93
CA PHE A 826 -16.32 -5.75 13.40
C PHE A 826 -15.52 -5.26 12.20
N SER A 827 -15.51 -3.94 11.99
CA SER A 827 -14.81 -3.31 10.87
C SER A 827 -13.29 -3.42 11.07
N LYS A 828 -12.70 -4.37 10.35
CA LYS A 828 -11.25 -4.61 10.25
C LYS A 828 -10.42 -3.32 10.20
N GLU A 829 -9.55 -3.13 11.20
CA GLU A 829 -8.75 -1.92 11.39
C GLU A 829 -7.34 -2.07 10.84
N SER A 830 -6.74 -0.97 10.38
CA SER A 830 -5.37 -0.96 9.87
C SER A 830 -4.36 -1.06 11.02
N CYS A 831 -3.41 -1.98 10.87
CA CYS A 831 -2.47 -2.39 11.90
C CYS A 831 -1.05 -2.55 11.33
N ILE A 832 -0.09 -2.76 12.23
CA ILE A 832 1.27 -3.16 11.87
C ILE A 832 1.37 -4.67 12.12
N THR A 833 1.69 -5.46 11.10
CA THR A 833 2.01 -6.88 11.27
C THR A 833 3.51 -7.10 11.16
N GLU A 834 4.06 -7.82 12.13
CA GLU A 834 5.41 -8.36 12.03
C GLU A 834 5.37 -9.63 11.19
N GLN A 835 6.14 -9.66 10.10
CA GLN A 835 6.25 -10.78 9.19
C GLN A 835 7.66 -11.36 9.27
N THR A 836 7.79 -12.69 9.22
CA THR A 836 9.10 -13.36 9.25
C THR A 836 9.28 -14.20 7.99
N GLN A 837 10.31 -13.91 7.21
CA GLN A 837 10.65 -14.65 6.00
C GLN A 837 11.97 -15.42 6.18
N TYR A 838 11.99 -16.68 5.78
CA TYR A 838 13.15 -17.54 5.83
C TYR A 838 13.84 -17.62 4.46
N PHE A 839 15.15 -17.85 4.47
CA PHE A 839 15.99 -18.03 3.28
C PHE A 839 17.28 -18.80 3.63
N PHE A 840 18.00 -19.30 2.62
CA PHE A 840 19.32 -19.92 2.83
C PHE A 840 20.44 -18.88 2.89
N GLU A 841 21.23 -18.93 3.97
CA GLU A 841 22.42 -18.10 4.12
C GLU A 841 23.71 -18.84 3.69
N ASN A 842 23.73 -20.17 3.81
CA ASN A 842 24.90 -21.01 3.55
C ASN A 842 24.77 -21.83 2.26
N GLU A 843 25.69 -21.67 1.29
CA GLU A 843 25.78 -22.53 0.08
C GLU A 843 26.30 -23.96 0.36
N ASN A 844 26.67 -24.29 1.59
CA ASN A 844 27.32 -25.55 1.95
C ASN A 844 26.46 -26.78 1.56
N LYS A 845 27.08 -27.72 0.82
CA LYS A 845 26.38 -28.80 0.08
C LYS A 845 25.92 -30.01 0.91
N SER A 846 26.27 -30.07 2.19
CA SER A 846 25.83 -31.15 3.08
C SER A 846 25.85 -30.70 4.52
N PHE A 847 24.80 -31.08 5.25
CA PHE A 847 24.67 -30.89 6.68
C PHE A 847 24.40 -32.24 7.36
N SER A 848 24.97 -32.45 8.53
CA SER A 848 24.70 -33.62 9.37
C SER A 848 24.86 -33.23 10.84
N GLY A 849 23.79 -33.38 11.62
CA GLY A 849 23.78 -33.08 13.04
C GLY A 849 22.92 -34.08 13.81
N ALA A 850 23.33 -34.36 15.04
CA ALA A 850 22.46 -34.97 16.04
C ALA A 850 21.77 -33.84 16.80
N MET A 851 20.45 -33.88 16.91
CA MET A 851 19.69 -32.98 17.77
C MET A 851 19.11 -33.75 18.96
N ASP A 852 19.22 -33.15 20.13
CA ASP A 852 18.86 -33.79 21.40
C ASP A 852 17.48 -33.34 21.85
N CYS A 853 16.53 -34.27 21.87
CA CYS A 853 15.16 -34.03 22.34
C CYS A 853 14.98 -34.42 23.82
N GLY A 854 16.07 -34.41 24.60
CA GLY A 854 16.11 -34.62 26.05
C GLY A 854 16.12 -36.09 26.46
N ASN A 855 15.20 -36.89 25.90
CA ASN A 855 15.10 -38.35 26.12
C ASN A 855 15.28 -39.18 24.84
N CYS A 856 15.58 -38.55 23.70
CA CYS A 856 15.94 -39.26 22.47
C CYS A 856 16.81 -38.37 21.58
N SER A 857 17.77 -38.97 20.87
CA SER A 857 18.53 -38.25 19.83
C SER A 857 17.82 -38.43 18.48
N ARG A 858 17.70 -37.34 17.73
CA ARG A 858 17.26 -37.35 16.34
C ARG A 858 18.46 -37.00 15.46
N ASN A 859 18.97 -37.98 14.72
CA ASN A 859 20.01 -37.75 13.73
C ASN A 859 19.39 -37.25 12.43
N CYS A 860 19.80 -36.05 12.02
CA CYS A 860 19.33 -35.36 10.82
C CYS A 860 20.48 -35.26 9.81
N GLN A 861 20.30 -35.85 8.62
CA GLN A 861 21.28 -35.81 7.54
C GLN A 861 20.67 -35.30 6.23
N ARG A 862 21.28 -34.27 5.65
CA ARG A 862 21.05 -33.86 4.25
C ARG A 862 21.88 -34.71 3.29
N LYS A 863 21.31 -34.99 2.13
CA LYS A 863 22.06 -35.33 0.91
C LYS A 863 21.48 -34.58 -0.28
N ASP A 864 22.33 -34.04 -1.13
CA ASP A 864 21.91 -33.47 -2.42
C ASP A 864 21.51 -34.63 -3.36
N GLY A 865 20.23 -34.70 -3.72
CA GLY A 865 19.69 -35.79 -4.56
C GLY A 865 19.87 -35.59 -6.07
N LEU A 866 20.00 -34.34 -6.55
CA LEU A 866 20.00 -34.03 -7.99
C LEU A 866 21.10 -33.02 -8.38
N ASN A 867 22.11 -33.51 -9.10
CA ASN A 867 23.38 -32.81 -9.42
C ASN A 867 23.30 -31.50 -10.26
N ARG A 868 22.11 -31.04 -10.66
CA ARG A 868 21.92 -29.79 -11.44
C ARG A 868 20.61 -29.04 -11.19
N THR A 869 19.54 -29.72 -10.78
CA THR A 869 18.19 -29.13 -10.77
C THR A 869 17.78 -28.50 -9.46
N SER A 870 18.48 -28.74 -8.34
CA SER A 870 18.25 -27.95 -7.13
C SER A 870 19.46 -27.83 -6.21
N ARG A 871 19.76 -26.58 -5.80
CA ARG A 871 20.56 -26.25 -4.62
C ARG A 871 19.69 -25.86 -3.41
N ARG A 872 18.37 -25.77 -3.58
CA ARG A 872 17.42 -25.18 -2.62
C ARG A 872 16.31 -26.15 -2.12
N LEU A 873 16.21 -27.36 -2.66
CA LEU A 873 15.29 -28.40 -2.17
C LEU A 873 15.96 -29.28 -1.11
N TRP A 874 15.29 -29.49 0.02
CA TRP A 874 15.86 -30.15 1.19
C TRP A 874 15.29 -31.53 1.47
N GLN A 875 16.01 -32.57 1.03
CA GLN A 875 15.71 -33.94 1.45
C GLN A 875 16.24 -34.18 2.89
N ILE A 876 15.37 -34.07 3.89
CA ILE A 876 15.74 -34.31 5.30
C ILE A 876 15.43 -35.76 5.67
N ARG A 877 16.48 -36.52 6.01
CA ARG A 877 16.33 -37.85 6.59
C ARG A 877 16.41 -37.80 8.12
N LEU A 878 15.30 -38.11 8.78
CA LEU A 878 15.18 -38.27 10.23
C LEU A 878 15.50 -39.71 10.65
N LEU A 879 16.35 -39.86 11.66
CA LEU A 879 16.63 -41.12 12.35
C LEU A 879 16.48 -40.91 13.87
N ILE A 880 15.38 -41.42 14.44
CA ILE A 880 15.11 -41.36 15.88
C ILE A 880 15.86 -42.52 16.57
N SER A 881 16.76 -42.23 17.52
CA SER A 881 17.24 -43.24 18.48
C SER A 881 16.43 -43.15 19.77
N LEU A 882 15.57 -44.13 20.00
CA LEU A 882 14.95 -44.36 21.30
C LEU A 882 15.91 -45.17 22.16
N ASP A 883 16.41 -44.58 23.25
CA ASP A 883 17.23 -45.28 24.25
C ASP A 883 16.37 -46.12 25.19
N PHE A 884 15.67 -47.11 24.60
CA PHE A 884 15.02 -48.20 25.31
C PHE A 884 15.70 -49.52 24.93
N CYS A 885 16.18 -50.26 25.94
CA CYS A 885 16.97 -51.48 25.77
C CYS A 885 16.26 -52.52 24.89
N ILE A 886 16.73 -52.70 23.66
CA ILE A 886 16.32 -53.80 22.77
C ILE A 886 16.94 -55.10 23.28
N ALA A 887 16.29 -55.69 24.28
CA ALA A 887 16.71 -56.91 24.96
C ALA A 887 15.65 -58.03 24.88
N CYS A 888 14.71 -57.95 23.93
CA CYS A 888 13.74 -59.04 23.68
C CYS A 888 13.08 -58.95 22.29
N LEU A 889 13.73 -59.51 21.25
CA LEU A 889 13.12 -60.04 20.00
C LEU A 889 14.23 -60.52 19.04
N LEU A 890 14.80 -61.70 19.30
CA LEU A 890 15.91 -62.27 18.52
C LEU A 890 15.62 -63.75 18.13
N VAL A 891 14.51 -63.97 17.42
CA VAL A 891 13.99 -65.31 17.10
C VAL A 891 13.45 -65.35 15.65
N PHE A 892 14.18 -66.06 14.76
CA PHE A 892 13.85 -66.38 13.35
C PHE A 892 13.65 -65.19 12.38
N PHE A 893 14.11 -65.21 11.11
CA PHE A 893 14.78 -66.24 10.29
C PHE A 893 15.98 -65.63 9.51
N GLN A 894 16.90 -66.48 8.99
CA GLN A 894 18.09 -66.05 8.23
C GLN A 894 17.94 -66.14 6.68
N PRO A 895 18.86 -65.53 5.89
CA PRO A 895 18.57 -65.11 4.51
C PRO A 895 19.35 -65.83 3.37
N TYR A 896 18.85 -65.73 2.14
CA TYR A 896 19.63 -65.83 0.89
C TYR A 896 19.10 -64.78 -0.11
N ARG A 897 19.84 -63.72 -0.45
CA ARG A 897 20.98 -63.62 -1.38
C ARG A 897 20.70 -64.10 -2.81
N CYS A 898 20.71 -63.15 -3.74
CA CYS A 898 21.32 -63.30 -5.05
C CYS A 898 22.18 -62.06 -5.37
N ARG A 899 23.27 -62.24 -6.13
CA ARG A 899 24.27 -61.21 -6.43
C ARG A 899 24.63 -61.31 -7.91
N ALA A 900 24.62 -60.20 -8.62
CA ALA A 900 24.89 -60.20 -10.06
C ALA A 900 26.36 -60.53 -10.40
N PHE A 901 26.57 -61.18 -11.54
CA PHE A 901 27.84 -61.24 -12.26
C PHE A 901 27.58 -61.29 -13.77
N TRP A 902 28.42 -60.61 -14.55
CA TRP A 902 28.42 -60.65 -16.03
C TRP A 902 29.42 -61.69 -16.53
N THR A 903 29.17 -62.30 -17.71
CA THR A 903 30.15 -62.39 -18.83
C THR A 903 29.57 -63.07 -20.10
N THR A 904 29.66 -62.35 -21.23
CA THR A 904 30.01 -62.81 -22.62
C THR A 904 29.24 -63.89 -23.39
N ASN A 905 29.14 -63.62 -24.71
CA ASN A 905 28.97 -64.51 -25.87
C ASN A 905 27.55 -64.92 -26.34
N SER A 906 27.46 -65.05 -27.67
CA SER A 906 26.30 -65.17 -28.57
C SER A 906 26.12 -66.61 -29.11
N PRO A 907 25.15 -66.96 -30.01
CA PRO A 907 24.11 -66.15 -30.68
C PRO A 907 22.68 -66.77 -30.73
N LEU A 908 21.75 -66.07 -31.40
CA LEU A 908 20.60 -66.57 -32.18
C LEU A 908 19.70 -67.70 -31.63
N ARG A 909 18.42 -67.37 -31.35
CA ARG A 909 17.27 -68.26 -31.65
C ARG A 909 15.94 -67.49 -31.75
N LEU A 910 15.03 -67.98 -32.59
CA LEU A 910 13.66 -67.47 -32.75
C LEU A 910 12.68 -68.27 -31.89
N CYS A 911 11.67 -67.59 -31.33
CA CYS A 911 10.30 -68.04 -31.02
C CYS A 911 9.56 -66.78 -30.50
N ASN A 912 8.74 -66.08 -31.27
CA ASN A 912 7.47 -66.44 -31.93
C ASN A 912 6.31 -66.62 -30.91
N ALA A 913 5.12 -66.12 -31.24
CA ALA A 913 4.08 -65.72 -30.27
C ALA A 913 2.86 -66.66 -30.20
N SER A 914 2.15 -66.64 -29.06
CA SER A 914 0.68 -66.69 -29.02
C SER A 914 0.06 -66.40 -27.62
N VAL A 915 -0.80 -65.37 -27.58
CA VAL A 915 -2.24 -65.39 -27.22
C VAL A 915 -2.74 -66.16 -25.98
N LEU A 916 -3.44 -65.45 -25.07
CA LEU A 916 -4.81 -65.78 -24.59
C LEU A 916 -5.48 -64.60 -23.83
N LYS A 917 -6.83 -64.58 -23.85
CA LYS A 917 -7.79 -63.68 -23.13
C LYS A 917 -8.98 -64.59 -22.65
N PRO A 918 -10.08 -64.11 -22.03
CA PRO A 918 -10.19 -63.39 -20.75
C PRO A 918 -11.31 -63.94 -19.79
N SER A 919 -11.38 -63.37 -18.56
CA SER A 919 -12.58 -63.05 -17.74
C SER A 919 -13.56 -64.12 -17.14
N GLU A 920 -14.14 -63.73 -15.98
CA GLU A 920 -15.43 -64.13 -15.30
C GLU A 920 -15.49 -65.28 -14.24
N LEU A 921 -15.44 -64.88 -12.93
CA LEU A 921 -16.49 -64.97 -11.85
C LEU A 921 -17.23 -66.31 -11.51
N PRO A 922 -18.06 -66.46 -10.40
CA PRO A 922 -18.43 -65.55 -9.28
C PRO A 922 -18.48 -66.17 -7.82
N CYS A 923 -18.97 -65.36 -6.84
CA CYS A 923 -19.75 -65.70 -5.62
C CYS A 923 -19.12 -66.34 -4.35
N CYS A 924 -19.39 -65.75 -3.14
CA CYS A 924 -20.54 -66.15 -2.29
C CYS A 924 -20.79 -65.33 -0.99
N LEU A 925 -22.09 -65.27 -0.61
CA LEU A 925 -22.72 -65.10 0.73
C LEU A 925 -22.84 -63.74 1.48
N LEU A 926 -24.11 -63.40 1.74
CA LEU A 926 -24.64 -62.55 2.82
C LEU A 926 -25.00 -63.43 4.06
N PRO A 927 -25.47 -62.83 5.17
CA PRO A 927 -26.92 -62.87 5.39
C PRO A 927 -27.55 -61.54 5.85
N THR A 928 -28.88 -61.45 5.76
CA THR A 928 -29.71 -60.30 6.14
C THR A 928 -30.59 -60.61 7.34
N GLU A 929 -30.80 -59.63 8.22
CA GLU A 929 -32.11 -59.43 8.86
C GLU A 929 -32.29 -57.95 9.26
N ALA A 930 -33.53 -57.49 9.42
CA ALA A 930 -33.85 -56.06 9.48
C ALA A 930 -34.95 -55.75 10.52
N LEU A 931 -34.89 -54.57 11.13
CA LEU A 931 -35.92 -54.10 12.07
C LEU A 931 -36.04 -52.57 12.11
N GLY A 932 -37.27 -52.08 11.88
CA GLY A 932 -37.83 -50.87 12.52
C GLY A 932 -37.37 -49.49 12.06
N LEU A 933 -38.26 -48.76 11.38
CA LEU A 933 -38.21 -47.29 11.40
C LEU A 933 -38.68 -46.77 12.77
N ASN A 934 -38.12 -45.65 13.23
CA ASN A 934 -38.91 -44.50 13.65
C ASN A 934 -38.06 -43.22 13.70
N GLN A 935 -38.72 -42.07 13.60
CA GLN A 935 -38.10 -40.75 13.62
C GLN A 935 -37.84 -40.28 15.07
N TYR A 936 -36.75 -39.55 15.28
CA TYR A 936 -36.77 -38.19 15.85
C TYR A 936 -35.52 -37.43 15.40
#